data_AF-A0A972QVR3-F1
#
_entry.id   AF-A0A972QVR3-F1
#
_cell.length_a   1.000
_cell.length_b   1.000
_cell.length_c   1.000
_cell.angle_alpha   90.00
_cell.angle_beta   90.00
_cell.angle_gamma   90.00
#
_symmetry.space_group_name_H-M   'P 1'
#
loop_
_entity.id
_entity.type
_entity.pdbx_description
1 polymer ?
#
loop_
_entity_poly.entity_id
_entity_poly.type
_entity_poly.pdbx_seq_one_letter_code
_entity_poly.pdbx_strand_id
1 'polypeptide(L)'
;MFKQNNLLTVIILTALALVLFSGCMEDDSTPTPSENAPEVVGSPTPSATPTQTITVTLSSTPTYSPEPLSTPESTPTPAPLPTPTIESTPTPMPTVIPVLSTYEVLAQLIADTNPILPASLADIYGILHKIDTAKREDMLTSEEVYELEESLKTKFNQWIMIRVDNIYVTSPNSLGDFLNNHAVQDTREYGRLINEETRIYEKDALNNKYNQWIRNQLKEIDPDNSNSLSQFYDIELFQSTDIYDDLAMSVTRRYIDGQMPDMFNEWVRNTVDGIDTNSSSDSLVEFIGIELIQVTEIYDKLVTPQTHVYTDGQITIKFNKWITNKIDDLNPDISGFIEDIAEILTIKATSEYQAHATPLTNDYLEQQLPVKVGEHMTDLVNGIGSKTSTTFPNKLYSLVSVMQKDIYDELCPDIIKEYVKDRLRITIAAAVGLAPSVVATLPNDGEIDVPVTSAIMITFDQAMAPQAVESAITISPNIEFDATWIAANWIIPGWEQADGHLIALLKSANALEPSTAYTIDIGLRAVSVQSVAPDSTHTFSFTTKSSGTPPQISNIVPVDEQTDAPIGGTIRVVFDQEMIAESVESAISISPRIDYDIRWQSGNTVAVLQPLESLDFDTNYKVTIGAEAISINSIPLGEDYTFIFFTGIHGGPHILSTMPTDGQVGIPSGYPIQVFFNRSMDPDSVEDALSVTPDIEYKTKWYEADFVLEIEPQEQLVPNTTYTFEIGGQSTSSHSRPLGQSYRFSFTTLDE
;
A
#
# COMPACT_ATOMS: atom_id res chain seq x y z
N MET A 1 6.81 23.33 15.23
CA MET A 1 6.71 23.12 16.70
C MET A 1 5.31 22.76 17.23
N PHE A 2 4.21 23.47 16.96
CA PHE A 2 2.86 22.97 17.35
C PHE A 2 1.74 23.33 16.36
N LYS A 3 2.07 23.24 15.07
CA LYS A 3 1.13 23.54 13.96
C LYS A 3 1.51 22.82 12.65
N GLN A 4 2.19 21.68 12.77
CA GLN A 4 2.96 21.03 11.70
C GLN A 4 2.56 19.56 11.51
N ASN A 5 1.69 19.02 12.38
CA ASN A 5 1.15 17.67 12.28
C ASN A 5 -0.17 17.69 11.53
N ASN A 6 -0.45 16.60 10.82
CA ASN A 6 -1.73 16.23 10.22
C ASN A 6 -2.17 17.10 9.03
N LEU A 7 -1.42 17.04 7.92
CA LEU A 7 -2.02 17.24 6.60
C LEU A 7 -2.72 15.94 6.15
N LEU A 8 -2.04 14.79 6.23
CA LEU A 8 -2.58 13.48 5.85
C LEU A 8 -3.85 13.11 6.63
N THR A 9 -3.85 13.29 7.96
CA THR A 9 -5.05 13.02 8.78
C THR A 9 -6.18 14.02 8.54
N VAL A 10 -5.91 15.21 7.96
CA VAL A 10 -6.97 16.15 7.55
C VAL A 10 -7.59 15.72 6.22
N ILE A 11 -6.82 15.15 5.30
CA ILE A 11 -7.35 14.47 4.10
C ILE A 11 -8.27 13.31 4.54
N ILE A 12 -7.77 12.42 5.40
CA ILE A 12 -8.51 11.28 5.95
C ILE A 12 -9.80 11.74 6.67
N LEU A 13 -9.72 12.74 7.56
CA LEU A 13 -10.89 13.24 8.28
C LEU A 13 -11.92 13.93 7.38
N THR A 14 -11.49 14.57 6.28
CA THR A 14 -12.42 15.23 5.34
C THR A 14 -13.11 14.20 4.44
N ALA A 15 -12.41 13.13 4.04
CA ALA A 15 -13.01 11.98 3.37
C ALA A 15 -14.01 11.24 4.29
N LEU A 16 -13.62 10.94 5.54
CA LEU A 16 -14.53 10.36 6.54
C LEU A 16 -15.79 11.20 6.77
N ALA A 17 -15.67 12.53 6.70
CA ALA A 17 -16.80 13.44 6.89
C ALA A 17 -17.86 13.36 5.77
N LEU A 18 -17.47 13.00 4.54
CA LEU A 18 -18.44 12.66 3.48
C LEU A 18 -19.11 11.31 3.76
N VAL A 19 -18.32 10.27 4.05
CA VAL A 19 -18.82 8.90 4.25
C VAL A 19 -19.84 8.82 5.40
N LEU A 20 -19.60 9.53 6.50
CA LEU A 20 -20.50 9.53 7.66
C LEU A 20 -21.86 10.19 7.41
N PHE A 21 -22.01 11.04 6.38
CA PHE A 21 -23.27 11.72 6.09
C PHE A 21 -24.24 10.89 5.22
N SER A 22 -23.75 9.97 4.40
CA SER A 22 -24.61 9.04 3.63
C SER A 22 -25.23 7.93 4.48
N GLY A 23 -24.72 7.69 5.70
CA GLY A 23 -25.18 6.63 6.60
C GLY A 23 -26.28 7.02 7.60
N CYS A 24 -26.98 8.15 7.43
CA CYS A 24 -27.88 8.70 8.45
C CYS A 24 -29.25 9.19 7.91
N MET A 25 -30.12 8.26 7.54
CA MET A 25 -31.57 8.45 7.65
C MET A 25 -32.24 7.27 8.35
N GLU A 26 -33.08 7.61 9.34
CA GLU A 26 -34.08 6.78 10.05
C GLU A 26 -33.66 5.41 10.64
N ASP A 27 -33.38 5.39 11.95
CA ASP A 27 -34.35 4.82 12.92
C ASP A 27 -34.24 5.54 14.28
N ASP A 28 -35.36 5.69 14.98
CA ASP A 28 -35.46 6.25 16.35
C ASP A 28 -36.23 5.29 17.25
N SER A 29 -35.51 4.33 17.84
CA SER A 29 -36.09 3.41 18.83
C SER A 29 -35.14 3.13 20.01
N THR A 30 -35.62 3.44 21.22
CA THR A 30 -34.82 3.40 22.46
C THR A 30 -34.76 2.00 23.11
N PRO A 31 -33.59 1.51 23.55
CA PRO A 31 -33.49 0.32 24.38
C PRO A 31 -33.68 0.63 25.88
N THR A 32 -34.26 -0.33 26.63
CA THR A 32 -34.17 -0.39 28.10
C THR A 32 -33.68 -1.76 28.56
N PRO A 33 -32.91 -1.87 29.67
CA PRO A 33 -32.09 -3.05 29.95
C PRO A 33 -32.78 -4.09 30.85
N SER A 34 -32.26 -5.32 30.84
CA SER A 34 -32.44 -6.30 31.92
C SER A 34 -31.17 -7.12 32.15
N GLU A 35 -30.81 -7.29 33.41
CA GLU A 35 -29.73 -8.15 33.89
C GLU A 35 -30.02 -9.64 33.60
N ASN A 36 -29.00 -10.49 33.47
CA ASN A 36 -28.52 -11.33 34.60
C ASN A 36 -27.31 -12.22 34.22
N ALA A 37 -26.37 -12.32 35.16
CA ALA A 37 -25.36 -13.39 35.27
C ALA A 37 -25.73 -14.28 36.50
N PRO A 38 -25.06 -15.41 36.86
CA PRO A 38 -23.60 -15.47 37.05
C PRO A 38 -22.89 -16.81 36.69
N GLU A 39 -21.58 -16.77 36.95
CA GLU A 39 -20.53 -17.80 37.00
C GLU A 39 -20.90 -19.22 37.48
N VAL A 40 -20.18 -20.24 36.96
CA VAL A 40 -19.55 -21.31 37.77
C VAL A 40 -18.19 -21.70 37.15
N VAL A 41 -17.19 -21.97 38.00
CA VAL A 41 -15.80 -22.35 37.64
C VAL A 41 -15.62 -23.88 37.56
N GLY A 42 -14.78 -24.40 36.64
CA GLY A 42 -14.31 -25.79 36.73
C GLY A 42 -13.36 -26.28 35.63
N SER A 43 -12.14 -26.70 36.02
CA SER A 43 -11.20 -27.52 35.22
C SER A 43 -10.44 -28.44 36.20
N PRO A 44 -10.14 -29.71 35.87
CA PRO A 44 -8.82 -30.01 35.29
C PRO A 44 -8.75 -31.19 34.27
N THR A 45 -7.58 -31.28 33.62
CA THR A 45 -7.02 -32.32 32.71
C THR A 45 -6.55 -33.61 33.42
N PRO A 46 -5.88 -34.60 32.76
CA PRO A 46 -5.98 -35.18 31.39
C PRO A 46 -6.00 -36.75 31.38
N SER A 47 -6.07 -37.43 30.21
CA SER A 47 -5.62 -38.85 30.09
C SER A 47 -5.36 -39.41 28.66
N ALA A 48 -4.09 -39.78 28.42
CA ALA A 48 -3.54 -40.96 27.69
C ALA A 48 -3.96 -41.41 26.25
N THR A 49 -2.92 -41.82 25.50
CA THR A 49 -2.91 -42.54 24.18
C THR A 49 -3.16 -44.07 24.33
N PRO A 50 -3.48 -44.81 23.24
CA PRO A 50 -2.45 -45.69 22.60
C PRO A 50 -2.57 -45.79 21.04
N THR A 51 -1.51 -45.83 20.21
CA THR A 51 -0.37 -46.78 19.99
C THR A 51 -0.63 -47.93 18.97
N GLN A 52 0.14 -47.92 17.85
CA GLN A 52 0.74 -49.03 17.05
C GLN A 52 0.67 -48.78 15.51
N THR A 53 1.52 -49.26 14.59
CA THR A 53 2.92 -49.78 14.48
C THR A 53 2.99 -50.68 13.22
N ILE A 54 4.04 -50.57 12.37
CA ILE A 54 4.68 -51.59 11.45
C ILE A 54 5.46 -50.82 10.34
N THR A 55 6.81 -50.75 10.26
CA THR A 55 7.88 -51.71 9.80
C THR A 55 7.72 -52.19 8.33
N VAL A 56 8.73 -52.41 7.46
CA VAL A 56 10.23 -52.58 7.49
C VAL A 56 10.74 -52.50 6.02
N THR A 57 11.96 -52.20 5.51
CA THR A 57 13.24 -51.46 5.80
C THR A 57 13.92 -51.19 4.40
N LEU A 58 15.22 -51.17 4.02
CA LEU A 58 16.57 -51.47 4.57
C LEU A 58 17.70 -50.97 3.61
N SER A 59 18.86 -50.54 4.12
CA SER A 59 20.18 -50.31 3.43
C SER A 59 20.34 -49.11 2.46
N SER A 60 21.52 -48.50 2.29
CA SER A 60 22.88 -48.82 2.80
C SER A 60 23.76 -47.58 3.14
N THR A 61 24.70 -47.79 4.08
CA THR A 61 25.73 -46.87 4.65
C THR A 61 26.95 -46.63 3.73
N PRO A 62 27.99 -45.80 4.09
CA PRO A 62 28.25 -45.07 5.35
C PRO A 62 28.71 -43.59 5.25
N THR A 63 28.68 -42.90 6.41
CA THR A 63 29.51 -41.72 6.75
C THR A 63 30.15 -41.90 8.13
N TYR A 64 31.14 -41.08 8.50
CA TYR A 64 31.99 -41.25 9.69
C TYR A 64 32.04 -39.95 10.51
N SER A 65 32.05 -40.04 11.84
CA SER A 65 32.18 -38.90 12.77
C SER A 65 32.83 -39.36 14.10
N PRO A 66 33.67 -38.56 14.78
CA PRO A 66 34.35 -38.93 16.02
C PRO A 66 33.58 -38.54 17.31
N GLU A 67 33.94 -39.19 18.43
CA GLU A 67 33.28 -39.12 19.75
C GLU A 67 33.91 -38.10 20.74
N PRO A 68 33.19 -37.73 21.84
CA PRO A 68 33.64 -36.74 22.83
C PRO A 68 34.46 -37.33 24.02
N LEU A 69 34.88 -36.44 24.92
CA LEU A 69 35.81 -36.66 26.04
C LEU A 69 35.13 -37.08 27.37
N SER A 70 35.85 -37.74 28.29
CA SER A 70 35.48 -37.91 29.71
C SER A 70 36.70 -38.23 30.62
N THR A 71 36.50 -38.13 31.94
CA THR A 71 37.54 -37.91 32.99
C THR A 71 38.05 -39.17 33.75
N PRO A 72 39.14 -39.05 34.58
CA PRO A 72 39.91 -40.20 35.09
C PRO A 72 39.85 -40.40 36.64
N GLU A 73 40.46 -41.48 37.18
CA GLU A 73 41.01 -41.47 38.56
C GLU A 73 42.07 -42.55 38.92
N SER A 74 42.81 -42.29 40.00
CA SER A 74 43.52 -43.19 40.95
C SER A 74 44.98 -43.68 40.70
N THR A 75 45.75 -43.77 41.81
CA THR A 75 47.18 -44.20 41.96
C THR A 75 47.30 -45.07 43.24
N PRO A 76 48.27 -46.03 43.39
CA PRO A 76 49.61 -45.80 44.01
C PRO A 76 50.79 -46.61 43.35
N THR A 77 52.12 -46.30 43.38
CA THR A 77 53.15 -46.04 44.46
C THR A 77 53.77 -47.34 45.08
N PRO A 78 55.10 -47.51 45.38
CA PRO A 78 56.38 -47.00 44.76
C PRO A 78 57.64 -47.97 44.76
N ALA A 79 58.76 -47.53 44.14
CA ALA A 79 60.21 -47.73 44.51
C ALA A 79 60.87 -49.16 44.56
N PRO A 80 62.23 -49.32 44.67
CA PRO A 80 63.36 -48.35 44.75
C PRO A 80 64.55 -48.55 43.76
N LEU A 81 65.61 -47.72 43.91
CA LEU A 81 66.88 -47.62 43.12
C LEU A 81 67.99 -48.63 43.55
N PRO A 82 69.11 -48.86 42.81
CA PRO A 82 70.22 -47.88 42.64
C PRO A 82 70.98 -47.88 41.27
N THR A 83 71.94 -46.94 41.12
CA THR A 83 72.65 -46.54 39.87
C THR A 83 74.10 -47.05 39.76
N PRO A 84 74.70 -47.13 38.56
CA PRO A 84 75.99 -46.43 38.30
C PRO A 84 76.08 -45.70 36.93
N THR A 85 77.17 -44.94 36.72
CA THR A 85 77.24 -43.74 35.85
C THR A 85 78.07 -43.89 34.55
N ILE A 86 78.13 -42.78 33.76
CA ILE A 86 78.96 -42.43 32.57
C ILE A 86 78.16 -42.59 31.25
N GLU A 87 78.08 -41.62 30.32
CA GLU A 87 78.86 -40.39 30.06
C GLU A 87 77.94 -39.18 29.71
N SER A 88 78.45 -37.94 29.72
CA SER A 88 77.63 -36.70 29.56
C SER A 88 77.84 -35.97 28.22
N THR A 89 76.87 -36.05 27.31
CA THR A 89 76.71 -35.12 26.18
C THR A 89 76.00 -33.82 26.61
N PRO A 90 76.32 -32.66 26.00
CA PRO A 90 75.71 -31.39 26.39
C PRO A 90 74.24 -31.30 25.96
N THR A 91 73.39 -30.85 26.88
CA THR A 91 71.98 -30.54 26.63
C THR A 91 71.86 -29.31 25.72
N PRO A 92 70.94 -29.28 24.73
CA PRO A 92 70.63 -28.03 24.02
C PRO A 92 70.07 -27.00 25.01
N MET A 93 70.50 -25.75 24.90
CA MET A 93 69.85 -24.63 25.59
C MET A 93 68.41 -24.45 25.10
N PRO A 94 67.47 -24.03 25.96
CA PRO A 94 66.18 -23.55 25.50
C PRO A 94 66.38 -22.28 24.65
N THR A 95 65.76 -22.23 23.48
CA THR A 95 65.72 -21.02 22.66
C THR A 95 64.96 -19.94 23.41
N VAL A 96 65.64 -18.86 23.82
CA VAL A 96 64.98 -17.68 24.36
C VAL A 96 64.27 -16.98 23.22
N ILE A 97 62.94 -16.99 23.26
CA ILE A 97 62.11 -16.09 22.43
C ILE A 97 62.29 -14.69 23.01
N PRO A 98 62.71 -13.67 22.23
CA PRO A 98 62.74 -12.30 22.71
C PRO A 98 61.31 -11.83 22.99
N VAL A 99 61.07 -11.32 24.20
CA VAL A 99 59.84 -10.57 24.50
C VAL A 99 60.03 -9.18 23.90
N LEU A 100 59.14 -8.81 22.98
CA LEU A 100 59.14 -7.47 22.38
C LEU A 100 58.88 -6.40 23.45
N SER A 101 59.53 -5.26 23.31
CA SER A 101 59.24 -4.07 24.12
C SER A 101 57.89 -3.45 23.74
N THR A 102 57.33 -2.63 24.64
CA THR A 102 56.09 -1.87 24.41
C THR A 102 56.17 -1.04 23.12
N TYR A 103 57.33 -0.41 22.87
CA TYR A 103 57.59 0.34 21.65
C TYR A 103 57.53 -0.56 20.40
N GLU A 104 58.22 -1.71 20.40
CA GLU A 104 58.21 -2.64 19.25
C GLU A 104 56.80 -3.20 18.97
N VAL A 105 56.00 -3.48 20.01
CA VAL A 105 54.60 -3.91 19.85
C VAL A 105 53.74 -2.81 19.23
N LEU A 106 53.82 -1.58 19.74
CA LEU A 106 53.05 -0.44 19.23
C LEU A 106 53.50 -0.05 17.80
N ALA A 107 54.81 -0.05 17.52
CA ALA A 107 55.34 0.19 16.19
C ALA A 107 54.88 -0.86 15.18
N GLN A 108 54.81 -2.14 15.58
CA GLN A 108 54.27 -3.21 14.73
C GLN A 108 52.77 -3.02 14.46
N LEU A 109 51.97 -2.68 15.47
CA LEU A 109 50.53 -2.37 15.28
C LEU A 109 50.33 -1.18 14.32
N ILE A 110 51.12 -0.11 14.44
CA ILE A 110 51.11 1.02 13.49
C ILE A 110 51.50 0.54 12.10
N ALA A 111 52.53 -0.32 11.97
CA ALA A 111 52.97 -0.85 10.69
C ALA A 111 51.88 -1.67 9.99
N ASP A 112 51.16 -2.52 10.74
CA ASP A 112 50.11 -3.41 10.24
C ASP A 112 48.77 -2.69 9.94
N THR A 113 48.50 -1.54 10.58
CA THR A 113 47.32 -0.69 10.29
C THR A 113 47.21 -0.37 8.80
N ASN A 114 46.14 -0.78 8.11
CA ASN A 114 45.98 -0.55 6.68
C ASN A 114 45.10 0.70 6.41
N PRO A 115 45.65 1.86 6.01
CA PRO A 115 44.87 3.09 5.84
C PRO A 115 43.86 3.05 4.68
N ILE A 116 43.82 1.98 3.89
CA ILE A 116 42.82 1.79 2.83
C ILE A 116 41.46 1.35 3.41
N LEU A 117 41.42 0.69 4.57
CA LEU A 117 40.19 0.15 5.15
C LEU A 117 39.48 1.21 6.02
N PRO A 118 38.15 1.42 5.87
CA PRO A 118 37.40 2.35 6.73
C PRO A 118 37.55 2.04 8.23
N ALA A 119 37.49 0.75 8.61
CA ALA A 119 37.60 0.29 9.99
C ALA A 119 38.93 0.68 10.69
N SER A 120 40.00 0.97 9.94
CA SER A 120 41.31 1.35 10.50
C SER A 120 41.29 2.63 11.32
N LEU A 121 40.22 3.43 11.28
CA LEU A 121 40.06 4.58 12.17
C LEU A 121 40.04 4.17 13.65
N ALA A 122 39.36 3.07 13.99
CA ALA A 122 39.34 2.56 15.37
C ALA A 122 40.69 1.96 15.78
N ASP A 123 41.39 1.26 14.86
CA ASP A 123 42.77 0.81 15.10
C ASP A 123 43.68 2.01 15.43
N ILE A 124 43.56 3.10 14.66
CA ILE A 124 44.37 4.31 14.85
C ILE A 124 44.09 4.96 16.21
N TYR A 125 42.82 5.13 16.60
CA TYR A 125 42.47 5.71 17.89
C TYR A 125 42.79 4.75 19.06
N GLY A 126 42.68 3.44 18.87
CA GLY A 126 43.04 2.42 19.85
C GLY A 126 44.55 2.36 20.11
N ILE A 127 45.36 2.45 19.05
CA ILE A 127 46.83 2.58 19.17
C ILE A 127 47.19 3.90 19.87
N LEU A 128 46.54 5.02 19.53
CA LEU A 128 46.76 6.30 20.20
C LEU A 128 46.46 6.22 21.70
N HIS A 129 45.35 5.57 22.07
CA HIS A 129 44.98 5.32 23.46
C HIS A 129 46.02 4.45 24.19
N LYS A 130 46.54 3.40 23.53
CA LYS A 130 47.58 2.54 24.11
C LYS A 130 48.93 3.25 24.25
N ILE A 131 49.29 4.17 23.33
CA ILE A 131 50.45 5.07 23.50
C ILE A 131 50.25 5.96 24.73
N ASP A 132 49.09 6.61 24.90
CA ASP A 132 48.81 7.46 26.06
C ASP A 132 48.70 6.68 27.38
N THR A 133 48.38 5.39 27.34
CA THR A 133 48.39 4.50 28.52
C THR A 133 49.82 4.11 28.88
N ALA A 134 50.59 3.57 27.94
CA ALA A 134 52.00 3.24 28.14
C ALA A 134 52.85 4.45 28.59
N LYS A 135 52.51 5.65 28.12
CA LYS A 135 53.09 6.94 28.55
C LYS A 135 52.71 7.36 29.97
N ARG A 136 51.51 7.01 30.46
CA ARG A 136 51.09 7.23 31.85
C ARG A 136 51.72 6.24 32.83
N GLU A 137 52.10 5.06 32.34
CA GLU A 137 52.68 3.97 33.14
C GLU A 137 54.21 3.91 33.05
N ASP A 138 54.86 4.98 32.57
CA ASP A 138 56.31 5.12 32.38
C ASP A 138 56.94 3.98 31.52
N MET A 139 56.14 3.32 30.65
CA MET A 139 56.57 2.22 29.78
C MET A 139 57.21 2.68 28.46
N LEU A 140 57.14 3.97 28.14
CA LEU A 140 57.72 4.61 26.96
C LEU A 140 58.41 5.91 27.36
N THR A 141 59.57 6.20 26.77
CA THR A 141 60.21 7.52 26.86
C THR A 141 59.52 8.56 25.97
N SER A 142 59.78 9.84 26.23
CA SER A 142 59.23 10.94 25.42
C SER A 142 59.63 10.89 23.93
N GLU A 143 60.78 10.29 23.60
CA GLU A 143 61.24 10.13 22.22
C GLU A 143 60.47 9.00 21.53
N GLU A 144 60.35 7.84 22.18
CA GLU A 144 59.57 6.69 21.71
C GLU A 144 58.09 7.06 21.47
N VAL A 145 57.49 7.83 22.39
CA VAL A 145 56.14 8.38 22.21
C VAL A 145 56.06 9.30 20.98
N TYR A 146 57.07 10.14 20.75
CA TYR A 146 57.09 11.04 19.60
C TYR A 146 57.22 10.29 18.27
N GLU A 147 58.12 9.31 18.18
CA GLU A 147 58.27 8.46 16.99
C GLU A 147 57.00 7.66 16.67
N LEU A 148 56.32 7.13 17.70
CA LEU A 148 55.04 6.42 17.54
C LEU A 148 53.91 7.39 17.13
N GLU A 149 53.80 8.57 17.73
CA GLU A 149 52.79 9.58 17.34
C GLU A 149 53.00 10.07 15.89
N GLU A 150 54.24 10.33 15.43
CA GLU A 150 54.52 10.72 14.03
C GLU A 150 54.26 9.57 13.02
N SER A 151 54.56 8.33 13.41
CA SER A 151 54.24 7.15 12.59
C SER A 151 52.73 6.95 12.47
N LEU A 152 51.99 7.15 13.56
CA LEU A 152 50.53 7.03 13.61
C LEU A 152 49.83 8.18 12.87
N LYS A 153 50.32 9.42 12.99
CA LYS A 153 49.92 10.56 12.14
C LYS A 153 50.06 10.21 10.67
N THR A 154 51.16 9.57 10.26
CA THR A 154 51.36 9.17 8.86
C THR A 154 50.24 8.23 8.37
N LYS A 155 49.82 7.26 9.19
CA LYS A 155 48.69 6.36 8.89
C LYS A 155 47.34 7.09 8.86
N PHE A 156 47.07 7.97 9.83
CA PHE A 156 45.83 8.75 9.89
C PHE A 156 45.65 9.69 8.70
N ASN A 157 46.68 10.44 8.33
CA ASN A 157 46.61 11.36 7.20
C ASN A 157 46.47 10.60 5.87
N GLN A 158 47.09 9.42 5.73
CA GLN A 158 46.84 8.53 4.59
C GLN A 158 45.39 8.04 4.54
N TRP A 159 44.80 7.67 5.68
CA TRP A 159 43.41 7.23 5.78
C TRP A 159 42.43 8.34 5.36
N ILE A 160 42.60 9.56 5.88
CA ILE A 160 41.80 10.74 5.51
C ILE A 160 41.88 10.98 3.98
N MET A 161 43.09 11.01 3.41
CA MET A 161 43.24 11.22 1.96
C MET A 161 42.55 10.13 1.13
N ILE A 162 42.66 8.86 1.52
CA ILE A 162 42.01 7.75 0.82
C ILE A 162 40.48 7.81 0.94
N ARG A 163 39.93 8.20 2.11
CA ARG A 163 38.48 8.37 2.28
C ARG A 163 37.95 9.52 1.42
N VAL A 164 38.65 10.66 1.40
CA VAL A 164 38.26 11.82 0.59
C VAL A 164 38.41 11.55 -0.91
N ASP A 165 39.49 10.92 -1.38
CA ASP A 165 39.68 10.58 -2.81
C ASP A 165 38.58 9.62 -3.32
N ASN A 166 38.15 8.66 -2.50
CA ASN A 166 37.15 7.66 -2.88
C ASN A 166 35.70 8.18 -2.95
N ILE A 167 35.37 9.39 -2.50
CA ILE A 167 34.00 9.92 -2.58
C ILE A 167 33.54 10.07 -4.05
N TYR A 168 32.50 9.33 -4.43
CA TYR A 168 31.97 9.26 -5.80
C TYR A 168 30.87 10.30 -6.05
N VAL A 169 31.22 11.47 -6.59
CA VAL A 169 30.31 12.62 -6.83
C VAL A 169 29.13 12.39 -7.78
N THR A 170 28.93 11.16 -8.28
CA THR A 170 27.80 10.71 -9.12
C THR A 170 27.03 9.54 -8.50
N SER A 171 27.26 9.26 -7.21
CA SER A 171 26.47 8.31 -6.42
C SER A 171 25.64 9.12 -5.41
N PRO A 172 24.33 8.88 -5.27
CA PRO A 172 23.50 9.56 -4.27
C PRO A 172 23.97 9.23 -2.84
N ASN A 173 24.35 7.97 -2.60
CA ASN A 173 24.81 7.47 -1.31
C ASN A 173 26.11 8.12 -0.80
N SER A 174 26.85 8.86 -1.63
CA SER A 174 28.03 9.62 -1.23
C SER A 174 27.76 10.68 -0.15
N LEU A 175 26.49 11.04 0.10
CA LEU A 175 26.10 11.79 1.29
C LEU A 175 26.68 11.17 2.58
N GLY A 176 26.61 9.85 2.71
CA GLY A 176 27.14 9.12 3.86
C GLY A 176 28.67 9.16 3.96
N ASP A 177 29.38 9.30 2.84
CA ASP A 177 30.82 9.57 2.86
C ASP A 177 31.11 11.01 3.35
N PHE A 178 30.32 12.01 2.95
CA PHE A 178 30.49 13.40 3.43
C PHE A 178 30.20 13.51 4.94
N LEU A 179 29.05 13.01 5.39
CA LEU A 179 28.67 12.98 6.81
C LEU A 179 29.72 12.24 7.66
N ASN A 180 30.22 11.10 7.18
CA ASN A 180 31.25 10.33 7.88
C ASN A 180 32.60 11.06 7.96
N ASN A 181 33.03 11.81 6.93
CA ASN A 181 34.26 12.61 7.03
C ASN A 181 34.08 13.80 7.99
N HIS A 182 32.92 14.47 7.98
CA HIS A 182 32.62 15.60 8.88
C HIS A 182 32.57 15.15 10.35
N ALA A 183 31.87 14.05 10.65
CA ALA A 183 31.89 13.42 11.98
C ALA A 183 33.29 13.04 12.48
N VAL A 184 34.23 12.72 11.58
CA VAL A 184 35.63 12.47 11.95
C VAL A 184 36.38 13.77 12.30
N GLN A 185 36.04 14.90 11.68
CA GLN A 185 36.66 16.20 11.97
C GLN A 185 36.32 16.71 13.39
N ASP A 186 35.12 16.39 13.90
CA ASP A 186 34.69 16.73 15.26
C ASP A 186 35.31 15.84 16.35
N THR A 187 36.00 14.76 15.98
CA THR A 187 36.72 13.93 16.97
C THR A 187 37.86 14.70 17.63
N ARG A 188 38.10 14.42 18.91
CA ARG A 188 39.22 14.99 19.66
C ARG A 188 40.58 14.59 19.07
N GLU A 189 40.63 13.40 18.49
CA GLU A 189 41.82 12.76 17.94
C GLU A 189 42.23 13.36 16.60
N TYR A 190 41.28 13.79 15.76
CA TYR A 190 41.54 14.49 14.49
C TYR A 190 42.48 15.69 14.71
N GLY A 191 42.19 16.54 15.69
CA GLY A 191 43.01 17.72 16.01
C GLY A 191 44.47 17.43 16.43
N ARG A 192 44.78 16.20 16.87
CA ARG A 192 46.13 15.74 17.25
C ARG A 192 46.83 14.99 16.12
N LEU A 193 46.09 14.27 15.28
CA LEU A 193 46.62 13.38 14.26
C LEU A 193 46.67 14.01 12.85
N ILE A 194 45.80 14.96 12.53
CA ILE A 194 45.83 15.64 11.23
C ILE A 194 47.06 16.56 11.13
N ASN A 195 47.73 16.56 9.98
CA ASN A 195 48.76 17.54 9.65
C ASN A 195 48.17 18.68 8.79
N GLU A 196 48.85 19.82 8.71
CA GLU A 196 48.32 21.01 8.03
C GLU A 196 48.21 20.85 6.50
N GLU A 197 49.10 20.07 5.85
CA GLU A 197 49.02 19.79 4.41
C GLU A 197 47.79 18.93 4.09
N THR A 198 47.55 17.87 4.87
CA THR A 198 46.37 17.01 4.71
C THR A 198 45.09 17.73 5.08
N ARG A 199 45.07 18.57 6.13
CA ARG A 199 43.91 19.41 6.50
C ARG A 199 43.51 20.37 5.37
N ILE A 200 44.49 21.00 4.70
CA ILE A 200 44.24 21.88 3.55
C ILE A 200 43.71 21.07 2.36
N TYR A 201 44.36 19.95 2.02
CA TYR A 201 43.92 19.04 0.96
C TYR A 201 42.48 18.56 1.20
N GLU A 202 42.17 18.09 2.41
CA GLU A 202 40.87 17.55 2.82
C GLU A 202 39.79 18.62 2.65
N LYS A 203 40.01 19.82 3.19
CA LYS A 203 39.06 20.92 3.08
C LYS A 203 38.82 21.31 1.62
N ASP A 204 39.87 21.48 0.82
CA ASP A 204 39.70 21.85 -0.59
C ASP A 204 39.06 20.72 -1.42
N ALA A 205 39.39 19.45 -1.16
CA ALA A 205 38.84 18.30 -1.89
C ALA A 205 37.39 18.02 -1.51
N LEU A 206 37.03 18.03 -0.21
CA LEU A 206 35.64 17.90 0.25
C LEU A 206 34.77 19.03 -0.29
N ASN A 207 35.24 20.28 -0.25
CA ASN A 207 34.55 21.40 -0.90
C ASN A 207 34.31 21.10 -2.38
N ASN A 208 35.34 20.83 -3.18
CA ASN A 208 35.16 20.59 -4.62
C ASN A 208 34.24 19.39 -4.92
N LYS A 209 34.34 18.30 -4.15
CA LYS A 209 33.52 17.10 -4.31
C LYS A 209 32.06 17.33 -3.91
N TYR A 210 31.78 17.93 -2.75
CA TYR A 210 30.41 18.21 -2.31
C TYR A 210 29.68 19.15 -3.26
N ASN A 211 30.37 20.23 -3.68
CA ASN A 211 29.85 21.20 -4.65
C ASN A 211 29.67 20.63 -6.06
N GLN A 212 30.27 19.49 -6.39
CA GLN A 212 29.98 18.75 -7.61
C GLN A 212 28.81 17.77 -7.41
N TRP A 213 28.79 17.05 -6.29
CA TRP A 213 27.74 16.08 -5.92
C TRP A 213 26.36 16.72 -5.81
N ILE A 214 26.18 17.76 -4.99
CA ILE A 214 24.87 18.42 -4.79
C ILE A 214 24.32 19.01 -6.10
N ARG A 215 25.22 19.48 -6.98
CA ARG A 215 24.87 19.96 -8.33
C ARG A 215 24.58 18.83 -9.31
N ASN A 216 24.96 17.59 -9.04
CA ASN A 216 24.58 16.43 -9.86
C ASN A 216 23.21 15.92 -9.42
N GLN A 217 22.95 15.82 -8.11
CA GLN A 217 21.63 15.50 -7.57
C GLN A 217 20.54 16.47 -8.12
N LEU A 218 20.80 17.79 -8.16
CA LEU A 218 19.87 18.74 -8.79
C LEU A 218 19.66 18.54 -10.31
N LYS A 219 20.62 17.93 -11.03
CA LYS A 219 20.48 17.60 -12.47
C LYS A 219 19.85 16.22 -12.72
N GLU A 220 19.72 15.40 -11.69
CA GLU A 220 19.04 14.10 -11.74
C GLU A 220 17.52 14.27 -11.51
N ILE A 221 17.06 15.48 -11.18
CA ILE A 221 15.66 15.90 -11.21
C ILE A 221 15.22 16.10 -12.67
N ASP A 222 14.19 15.37 -13.07
CA ASP A 222 13.55 15.49 -14.39
C ASP A 222 12.20 16.22 -14.27
N PRO A 223 12.07 17.47 -14.76
CA PRO A 223 10.80 18.20 -14.73
C PRO A 223 9.67 17.57 -15.55
N ASP A 224 9.95 16.67 -16.50
CA ASP A 224 8.92 15.99 -17.29
C ASP A 224 8.36 14.74 -16.57
N ASN A 225 8.99 14.31 -15.46
CA ASN A 225 8.60 13.13 -14.67
C ASN A 225 7.81 13.51 -13.41
N SER A 226 6.57 13.05 -13.29
CA SER A 226 5.70 13.32 -12.13
C SER A 226 6.25 12.80 -10.79
N ASN A 227 7.13 11.80 -10.77
CA ASN A 227 7.71 11.27 -9.52
C ASN A 227 8.85 12.13 -8.93
N SER A 228 9.35 13.11 -9.68
CA SER A 228 10.49 13.95 -9.30
C SER A 228 10.26 14.85 -8.08
N LEU A 229 9.01 15.01 -7.61
CA LEU A 229 8.65 15.78 -6.41
C LEU A 229 9.52 15.43 -5.19
N SER A 230 9.78 14.14 -4.99
CA SER A 230 10.61 13.67 -3.86
C SER A 230 12.05 14.20 -3.90
N GLN A 231 12.64 14.32 -5.09
CA GLN A 231 14.00 14.81 -5.27
C GLN A 231 14.11 16.32 -4.97
N PHE A 232 13.04 17.10 -5.21
CA PHE A 232 13.01 18.51 -4.79
C PHE A 232 13.03 18.64 -3.27
N TYR A 233 12.27 17.81 -2.55
CA TYR A 233 12.33 17.73 -1.08
C TYR A 233 13.71 17.27 -0.59
N ASP A 234 14.31 16.24 -1.20
CA ASP A 234 15.66 15.78 -0.82
C ASP A 234 16.70 16.92 -1.00
N ILE A 235 16.66 17.70 -2.09
CA ILE A 235 17.55 18.86 -2.29
C ILE A 235 17.26 20.02 -1.32
N GLU A 236 16.00 20.28 -0.95
CA GLU A 236 15.64 21.26 0.08
C GLU A 236 16.20 20.85 1.45
N LEU A 237 16.00 19.58 1.78
CA LEU A 237 16.43 18.99 3.03
C LEU A 237 17.96 19.00 3.15
N PHE A 238 18.71 18.68 2.09
CA PHE A 238 20.17 18.85 2.06
C PHE A 238 20.61 20.30 2.32
N GLN A 239 19.84 21.32 1.94
CA GLN A 239 20.16 22.73 2.23
C GLN A 239 20.00 23.11 3.72
N SER A 240 19.39 22.23 4.54
CA SER A 240 19.23 22.42 5.99
C SER A 240 20.28 21.68 6.84
N THR A 241 21.24 21.01 6.20
CA THR A 241 22.35 20.28 6.86
C THR A 241 23.51 21.22 7.22
N ASP A 242 24.22 20.95 8.31
CA ASP A 242 25.41 21.70 8.72
C ASP A 242 26.58 21.45 7.75
N ILE A 243 26.72 20.23 7.18
CA ILE A 243 27.65 19.98 6.06
C ILE A 243 27.35 20.84 4.83
N TYR A 244 26.09 21.20 4.56
CA TYR A 244 25.79 22.17 3.51
C TYR A 244 26.24 23.57 3.91
N ASP A 245 26.09 23.96 5.16
CA ASP A 245 26.51 25.30 5.58
C ASP A 245 28.05 25.45 5.55
N ASP A 246 28.79 24.42 5.96
CA ASP A 246 30.26 24.36 5.91
C ASP A 246 30.84 24.19 4.48
N LEU A 247 30.27 23.30 3.67
CA LEU A 247 30.84 22.92 2.37
C LEU A 247 30.22 23.64 1.17
N ALA A 248 28.97 24.11 1.20
CA ALA A 248 28.34 24.68 -0.01
C ALA A 248 28.87 26.09 -0.34
N MET A 249 29.74 26.17 -1.36
CA MET A 249 30.29 27.42 -1.87
C MET A 249 29.20 28.34 -2.40
N SER A 250 29.38 29.66 -2.26
CA SER A 250 28.42 30.69 -2.70
C SER A 250 28.10 30.71 -4.21
N VAL A 251 28.89 30.00 -5.04
CA VAL A 251 28.59 29.76 -6.46
C VAL A 251 27.58 28.62 -6.63
N THR A 252 27.64 27.61 -5.77
CA THR A 252 26.73 26.46 -5.75
C THR A 252 25.39 26.81 -5.13
N ARG A 253 25.39 27.55 -4.01
CA ARG A 253 24.15 28.06 -3.39
C ARG A 253 23.34 28.84 -4.43
N ARG A 254 23.93 29.88 -5.03
CA ARG A 254 23.31 30.65 -6.13
C ARG A 254 22.88 29.82 -7.34
N TYR A 255 23.55 28.70 -7.63
CA TYR A 255 23.15 27.80 -8.70
C TYR A 255 21.88 27.00 -8.32
N ILE A 256 21.79 26.52 -7.08
CA ILE A 256 20.59 25.85 -6.55
C ILE A 256 19.45 26.88 -6.41
N ASP A 257 19.69 28.00 -5.72
CA ASP A 257 18.75 29.12 -5.54
C ASP A 257 18.13 29.61 -6.86
N GLY A 258 18.90 29.54 -7.95
CA GLY A 258 18.54 30.06 -9.28
C GLY A 258 18.14 29.00 -10.30
N GLN A 259 18.06 27.72 -9.94
CA GLN A 259 17.63 26.64 -10.85
C GLN A 259 16.53 25.76 -10.23
N MET A 260 16.57 25.54 -8.92
CA MET A 260 15.53 24.81 -8.19
C MET A 260 14.13 25.44 -8.36
N PRO A 261 13.94 26.79 -8.28
CA PRO A 261 12.64 27.37 -8.58
C PRO A 261 12.24 27.19 -10.05
N ASP A 262 13.14 27.43 -11.00
CA ASP A 262 12.84 27.29 -12.44
C ASP A 262 12.36 25.87 -12.76
N MET A 263 13.10 24.85 -12.30
CA MET A 263 12.79 23.44 -12.48
C MET A 263 11.49 23.01 -11.76
N PHE A 264 11.24 23.51 -10.53
CA PHE A 264 9.98 23.20 -9.82
C PHE A 264 8.77 23.84 -10.50
N ASN A 265 8.94 25.06 -11.02
CA ASN A 265 7.90 25.75 -11.80
C ASN A 265 7.66 25.07 -13.15
N GLU A 266 8.68 24.47 -13.76
CA GLU A 266 8.53 23.64 -14.96
C GLU A 266 7.79 22.33 -14.61
N TRP A 267 8.23 21.62 -13.58
CA TRP A 267 7.63 20.38 -13.09
C TRP A 267 6.15 20.51 -12.69
N VAL A 268 5.77 21.57 -11.94
CA VAL A 268 4.37 21.85 -11.61
C VAL A 268 3.52 22.06 -12.88
N ARG A 269 4.04 22.80 -13.87
CA ARG A 269 3.30 23.03 -15.12
C ARG A 269 3.19 21.76 -15.96
N ASN A 270 4.27 20.99 -16.07
CA ASN A 270 4.30 19.72 -16.78
C ASN A 270 3.34 18.69 -16.18
N THR A 271 3.28 18.60 -14.85
CA THR A 271 2.34 17.73 -14.14
C THR A 271 0.89 18.13 -14.42
N VAL A 272 0.59 19.44 -14.39
CA VAL A 272 -0.74 19.98 -14.73
C VAL A 272 -1.08 19.78 -16.21
N ASP A 273 -0.15 20.02 -17.14
CA ASP A 273 -0.34 19.81 -18.58
C ASP A 273 -0.42 18.31 -18.95
N GLY A 274 0.15 17.42 -18.13
CA GLY A 274 0.10 15.96 -18.26
C GLY A 274 -1.30 15.35 -18.03
N ILE A 275 -2.11 15.93 -17.12
CA ILE A 275 -3.45 15.41 -16.77
C ILE A 275 -4.29 15.09 -18.02
N ASP A 276 -4.65 13.82 -18.21
CA ASP A 276 -5.47 13.43 -19.35
C ASP A 276 -6.96 13.68 -19.08
N THR A 277 -7.54 14.65 -19.78
CA THR A 277 -8.97 14.94 -19.67
C THR A 277 -9.85 13.92 -20.40
N ASN A 278 -9.30 12.93 -21.10
CA ASN A 278 -10.06 11.88 -21.81
C ASN A 278 -9.94 10.49 -21.13
N SER A 279 -9.20 10.38 -20.02
CA SER A 279 -9.20 9.16 -19.20
C SER A 279 -10.48 9.09 -18.34
N SER A 280 -11.05 7.88 -18.23
CA SER A 280 -12.36 7.68 -17.60
C SER A 280 -12.31 7.41 -16.10
N SER A 281 -11.15 7.24 -15.46
CA SER A 281 -11.06 6.99 -14.01
C SER A 281 -10.01 7.81 -13.26
N ASP A 282 -8.82 8.01 -13.84
CA ASP A 282 -7.64 8.32 -13.01
C ASP A 282 -7.47 9.83 -12.75
N SER A 283 -7.99 10.68 -13.65
CA SER A 283 -7.75 12.13 -13.67
C SER A 283 -8.20 12.88 -12.41
N LEU A 284 -9.19 12.35 -11.66
CA LEU A 284 -9.63 12.96 -10.40
C LEU A 284 -8.54 12.91 -9.33
N VAL A 285 -7.76 11.83 -9.29
CA VAL A 285 -6.62 11.69 -8.37
C VAL A 285 -5.50 12.65 -8.76
N GLU A 286 -5.29 12.88 -10.07
CA GLU A 286 -4.31 13.84 -10.58
C GLU A 286 -4.66 15.29 -10.17
N PHE A 287 -5.93 15.69 -10.24
CA PHE A 287 -6.37 17.01 -9.76
C PHE A 287 -6.14 17.19 -8.25
N ILE A 288 -6.61 16.24 -7.42
CA ILE A 288 -6.46 16.28 -5.96
C ILE A 288 -4.97 16.30 -5.57
N GLY A 289 -4.15 15.46 -6.19
CA GLY A 289 -2.71 15.38 -5.93
C GLY A 289 -2.01 16.73 -6.11
N ILE A 290 -2.41 17.51 -7.13
CA ILE A 290 -1.84 18.83 -7.37
C ILE A 290 -2.33 19.84 -6.33
N GLU A 291 -3.62 19.87 -5.97
CA GLU A 291 -4.14 20.75 -4.91
C GLU A 291 -3.43 20.51 -3.57
N LEU A 292 -3.15 19.25 -3.23
CA LEU A 292 -2.39 18.89 -2.03
C LEU A 292 -0.94 19.36 -2.08
N ILE A 293 -0.33 19.48 -3.26
CA ILE A 293 0.98 20.09 -3.44
C ILE A 293 0.90 21.62 -3.24
N GLN A 294 -0.19 22.28 -3.66
CA GLN A 294 -0.35 23.73 -3.53
C GLN A 294 -0.34 24.25 -2.08
N VAL A 295 -0.59 23.38 -1.09
CA VAL A 295 -0.60 23.71 0.36
C VAL A 295 0.70 23.32 1.10
N THR A 296 1.78 23.03 0.37
CA THR A 296 3.08 22.62 0.95
C THR A 296 4.07 23.79 1.06
N GLU A 297 4.95 23.74 2.06
CA GLU A 297 5.99 24.76 2.27
C GLU A 297 6.93 24.90 1.06
N ILE A 298 7.23 23.79 0.36
CA ILE A 298 8.05 23.81 -0.87
C ILE A 298 7.36 24.53 -2.03
N TYR A 299 6.02 24.43 -2.14
CA TYR A 299 5.24 25.15 -3.14
C TYR A 299 5.23 26.66 -2.84
N ASP A 300 4.91 27.05 -1.60
CA ASP A 300 4.98 28.44 -1.12
C ASP A 300 6.37 29.08 -1.31
N LYS A 301 7.44 28.27 -1.19
CA LYS A 301 8.84 28.70 -1.31
C LYS A 301 9.33 28.80 -2.75
N LEU A 302 8.97 27.86 -3.63
CA LEU A 302 9.53 27.76 -4.98
C LEU A 302 8.63 28.30 -6.09
N VAL A 303 7.30 28.28 -5.92
CA VAL A 303 6.38 28.59 -7.03
C VAL A 303 6.25 30.09 -7.28
N THR A 304 6.41 30.48 -8.54
CA THR A 304 6.20 31.87 -8.95
C THR A 304 4.70 32.18 -9.02
N PRO A 305 4.27 33.43 -8.72
CA PRO A 305 2.87 33.83 -8.85
C PRO A 305 2.28 33.62 -10.26
N GLN A 306 3.13 33.58 -11.30
CA GLN A 306 2.69 33.24 -12.66
C GLN A 306 2.34 31.76 -12.81
N THR A 307 3.14 30.85 -12.24
CA THR A 307 2.85 29.41 -12.27
C THR A 307 1.65 29.06 -11.40
N HIS A 308 1.51 29.68 -10.22
CA HIS A 308 0.32 29.49 -9.36
C HIS A 308 -0.97 29.87 -10.09
N VAL A 309 -1.06 31.09 -10.64
CA VAL A 309 -2.24 31.55 -11.41
C VAL A 309 -2.48 30.71 -12.68
N TYR A 310 -1.43 30.18 -13.30
CA TYR A 310 -1.56 29.22 -14.41
C TYR A 310 -2.09 27.87 -13.93
N THR A 311 -1.63 27.36 -12.78
CA THR A 311 -2.04 26.08 -12.20
C THR A 311 -3.53 26.08 -11.90
N ASP A 312 -4.01 27.04 -11.10
CA ASP A 312 -5.43 27.19 -10.75
C ASP A 312 -6.31 27.30 -12.02
N GLY A 313 -5.86 28.08 -13.00
CA GLY A 313 -6.54 28.27 -14.27
C GLY A 313 -6.60 27.00 -15.13
N GLN A 314 -5.52 26.22 -15.18
CA GLN A 314 -5.48 24.98 -15.94
C GLN A 314 -6.20 23.83 -15.23
N ILE A 315 -6.14 23.72 -13.89
CA ILE A 315 -6.98 22.80 -13.12
C ILE A 315 -8.45 23.08 -13.45
N THR A 316 -8.89 24.34 -13.35
CA THR A 316 -10.26 24.74 -13.73
C THR A 316 -10.59 24.31 -15.17
N ILE A 317 -9.75 24.66 -16.15
CA ILE A 317 -10.01 24.36 -17.57
C ILE A 317 -10.06 22.85 -17.83
N LYS A 318 -9.10 22.08 -17.31
CA LYS A 318 -8.96 20.65 -17.52
C LYS A 318 -10.03 19.85 -16.78
N PHE A 319 -10.38 20.22 -15.55
CA PHE A 319 -11.46 19.61 -14.80
C PHE A 319 -12.79 19.77 -15.53
N ASN A 320 -13.11 21.00 -15.96
CA ASN A 320 -14.34 21.25 -16.71
C ASN A 320 -14.37 20.50 -18.05
N LYS A 321 -13.24 20.43 -18.76
CA LYS A 321 -13.11 19.64 -20.00
C LYS A 321 -13.28 18.14 -19.75
N TRP A 322 -12.71 17.61 -18.66
CA TRP A 322 -12.82 16.20 -18.27
C TRP A 322 -14.26 15.82 -17.96
N ILE A 323 -14.99 16.65 -17.22
CA ILE A 323 -16.43 16.48 -16.99
C ILE A 323 -17.22 16.51 -18.31
N THR A 324 -16.96 17.48 -19.22
CA THR A 324 -17.67 17.51 -20.51
C THR A 324 -17.33 16.33 -21.40
N ASN A 325 -16.07 15.88 -21.41
CA ASN A 325 -15.66 14.67 -22.14
C ASN A 325 -16.41 13.43 -21.61
N LYS A 326 -16.43 13.20 -20.29
CA LYS A 326 -17.22 12.13 -19.66
C LYS A 326 -18.69 12.17 -20.08
N ILE A 327 -19.31 13.35 -20.08
CA ILE A 327 -20.71 13.55 -20.52
C ILE A 327 -20.87 13.25 -22.02
N ASP A 328 -19.91 13.65 -22.86
CA ASP A 328 -19.95 13.45 -24.32
C ASP A 328 -19.78 11.97 -24.70
N ASP A 329 -18.88 11.26 -24.03
CA ASP A 329 -18.57 9.84 -24.24
C ASP A 329 -19.69 8.89 -23.78
N LEU A 330 -20.62 9.33 -22.90
CA LEU A 330 -21.83 8.57 -22.54
C LEU A 330 -22.59 8.10 -23.78
N ASN A 331 -22.73 6.79 -23.97
CA ASN A 331 -23.41 6.22 -25.13
C ASN A 331 -24.68 5.42 -24.73
N PRO A 332 -25.90 5.92 -25.04
CA PRO A 332 -27.16 5.21 -24.81
C PRO A 332 -27.25 3.78 -25.36
N ASP A 333 -26.47 3.42 -26.38
CA ASP A 333 -26.49 2.07 -27.00
C ASP A 333 -25.64 1.02 -26.23
N ILE A 334 -24.87 1.40 -25.20
CA ILE A 334 -23.85 0.55 -24.56
C ILE A 334 -24.27 0.08 -23.16
N SER A 335 -23.92 -1.17 -22.82
CA SER A 335 -24.09 -1.73 -21.48
C SER A 335 -23.12 -1.05 -20.50
N GLY A 336 -23.65 -0.49 -19.41
CA GLY A 336 -22.92 0.38 -18.47
C GLY A 336 -23.39 1.84 -18.47
N PHE A 337 -24.16 2.28 -19.49
CA PHE A 337 -24.60 3.67 -19.65
C PHE A 337 -25.26 4.31 -18.41
N ILE A 338 -26.00 3.54 -17.60
CA ILE A 338 -26.67 4.07 -16.39
C ILE A 338 -25.69 4.13 -15.21
N GLU A 339 -24.75 3.20 -15.15
CA GLU A 339 -23.65 3.15 -14.18
C GLU A 339 -22.67 4.32 -14.43
N ASP A 340 -22.34 4.64 -15.69
CA ASP A 340 -21.52 5.79 -16.08
C ASP A 340 -22.19 7.13 -15.66
N ILE A 341 -23.52 7.22 -15.74
CA ILE A 341 -24.28 8.37 -15.25
C ILE A 341 -24.22 8.47 -13.72
N ALA A 342 -24.35 7.34 -13.01
CA ALA A 342 -24.23 7.31 -11.55
C ALA A 342 -22.83 7.76 -11.08
N GLU A 343 -21.78 7.42 -11.83
CA GLU A 343 -20.41 7.90 -11.58
C GLU A 343 -20.32 9.43 -11.73
N ILE A 344 -20.87 10.00 -12.82
CA ILE A 344 -20.89 11.46 -13.05
C ILE A 344 -21.68 12.20 -11.96
N LEU A 345 -22.81 11.64 -11.49
CA LEU A 345 -23.58 12.20 -10.37
C LEU A 345 -22.81 12.11 -9.04
N THR A 346 -22.08 11.02 -8.82
CA THR A 346 -21.19 10.87 -7.65
C THR A 346 -20.08 11.92 -7.67
N ILE A 347 -19.44 12.13 -8.83
CA ILE A 347 -18.44 13.19 -9.01
C ILE A 347 -19.06 14.58 -8.75
N LYS A 348 -20.29 14.85 -9.20
CA LYS A 348 -21.00 16.13 -8.95
C LYS A 348 -21.15 16.46 -7.46
N ALA A 349 -21.21 15.45 -6.59
CA ALA A 349 -21.33 15.61 -5.14
C ALA A 349 -20.00 15.90 -4.41
N THR A 350 -18.85 15.77 -5.08
CA THR A 350 -17.51 15.93 -4.46
C THR A 350 -17.12 17.39 -4.20
N SER A 351 -16.24 17.62 -3.23
CA SER A 351 -15.67 18.95 -2.92
C SER A 351 -14.96 19.57 -4.11
N GLU A 352 -14.28 18.76 -4.91
CA GLU A 352 -13.46 19.17 -6.05
C GLU A 352 -14.37 19.66 -7.19
N TYR A 353 -15.50 18.99 -7.41
CA TYR A 353 -16.52 19.48 -8.33
C TYR A 353 -17.13 20.80 -7.86
N GLN A 354 -17.44 20.94 -6.56
CA GLN A 354 -17.98 22.20 -6.01
C GLN A 354 -16.95 23.35 -6.04
N ALA A 355 -15.65 23.05 -6.06
CA ALA A 355 -14.58 24.03 -6.21
C ALA A 355 -14.37 24.46 -7.67
N HIS A 356 -14.31 23.51 -8.61
CA HIS A 356 -13.85 23.75 -9.99
C HIS A 356 -14.94 23.83 -11.04
N ALA A 357 -16.12 23.21 -10.85
CA ALA A 357 -17.14 23.16 -11.89
C ALA A 357 -17.75 24.53 -12.19
N THR A 358 -17.57 25.02 -13.40
CA THR A 358 -18.13 26.30 -13.86
C THR A 358 -19.65 26.21 -14.02
N PRO A 359 -20.37 27.35 -13.99
CA PRO A 359 -21.79 27.39 -14.33
C PRO A 359 -22.09 26.80 -15.73
N LEU A 360 -21.19 26.97 -16.70
CA LEU A 360 -21.37 26.42 -18.06
C LEU A 360 -21.33 24.89 -18.08
N THR A 361 -20.49 24.26 -17.27
CA THR A 361 -20.41 22.80 -17.16
C THR A 361 -21.58 22.22 -16.36
N ASN A 362 -22.07 22.94 -15.35
CA ASN A 362 -23.33 22.58 -14.67
C ASN A 362 -24.53 22.70 -15.62
N ASP A 363 -24.68 23.83 -16.32
CA ASP A 363 -25.69 24.04 -17.37
C ASP A 363 -25.63 22.94 -18.43
N TYR A 364 -24.42 22.49 -18.81
CA TYR A 364 -24.23 21.42 -19.80
C TYR A 364 -24.68 20.06 -19.28
N LEU A 365 -24.25 19.67 -18.08
CA LEU A 365 -24.63 18.42 -17.41
C LEU A 365 -26.15 18.32 -17.25
N GLU A 366 -26.78 19.39 -16.77
CA GLU A 366 -28.24 19.44 -16.53
C GLU A 366 -29.06 19.49 -17.83
N GLN A 367 -28.44 19.82 -18.97
CA GLN A 367 -29.05 19.71 -20.29
C GLN A 367 -28.83 18.35 -20.97
N GLN A 368 -27.63 17.77 -20.88
CA GLN A 368 -27.29 16.54 -21.61
C GLN A 368 -27.79 15.27 -20.93
N LEU A 369 -27.70 15.14 -19.60
CA LEU A 369 -28.08 13.89 -18.93
C LEU A 369 -29.58 13.54 -19.16
N PRO A 370 -30.55 14.48 -19.04
CA PRO A 370 -31.94 14.17 -19.33
C PRO A 370 -32.22 13.83 -20.81
N VAL A 371 -31.43 14.38 -21.73
CA VAL A 371 -31.53 14.05 -23.17
C VAL A 371 -31.05 12.61 -23.41
N LYS A 372 -29.84 12.25 -22.96
CA LYS A 372 -29.28 10.91 -23.16
C LYS A 372 -30.10 9.83 -22.45
N VAL A 373 -30.61 10.08 -21.24
CA VAL A 373 -31.55 9.17 -20.55
C VAL A 373 -32.88 9.07 -21.32
N GLY A 374 -33.38 10.18 -21.85
CA GLY A 374 -34.58 10.20 -22.69
C GLY A 374 -34.44 9.39 -23.98
N GLU A 375 -33.27 9.45 -24.64
CA GLU A 375 -32.93 8.65 -25.82
C GLU A 375 -32.85 7.16 -25.46
N HIS A 376 -32.06 6.78 -24.45
CA HIS A 376 -31.94 5.40 -23.96
C HIS A 376 -33.30 4.76 -23.64
N MET A 377 -34.16 5.46 -22.88
CA MET A 377 -35.51 4.98 -22.55
C MET A 377 -36.44 4.92 -23.76
N THR A 378 -36.26 5.79 -24.75
CA THR A 378 -37.00 5.78 -26.01
C THR A 378 -36.64 4.56 -26.85
N ASP A 379 -35.36 4.23 -26.97
CA ASP A 379 -34.90 3.09 -27.77
C ASP A 379 -35.16 1.74 -27.09
N LEU A 380 -35.08 1.66 -25.76
CA LEU A 380 -35.57 0.52 -25.00
C LEU A 380 -37.07 0.24 -25.29
N VAL A 381 -37.95 1.23 -25.14
CA VAL A 381 -39.41 1.01 -25.32
C VAL A 381 -39.82 0.84 -26.79
N ASN A 382 -39.08 1.43 -27.74
CA ASN A 382 -39.25 1.16 -29.16
C ASN A 382 -38.78 -0.26 -29.51
N GLY A 383 -37.69 -0.73 -28.89
CA GLY A 383 -37.05 -2.02 -29.13
C GLY A 383 -37.91 -3.23 -28.77
N ILE A 384 -38.79 -3.12 -27.77
CA ILE A 384 -39.65 -4.21 -27.23
C ILE A 384 -40.36 -5.02 -28.33
N GLY A 385 -40.91 -4.37 -29.35
CA GLY A 385 -41.59 -5.03 -30.46
C GLY A 385 -42.97 -5.60 -30.12
N SER A 386 -43.29 -6.79 -30.64
CA SER A 386 -44.61 -7.44 -30.45
C SER A 386 -44.59 -8.40 -29.26
N LYS A 387 -45.67 -8.43 -28.46
CA LYS A 387 -45.91 -9.45 -27.42
C LYS A 387 -46.04 -10.90 -27.92
N THR A 388 -45.92 -11.12 -29.23
CA THR A 388 -45.81 -12.46 -29.85
C THR A 388 -44.37 -12.85 -30.21
N SER A 389 -43.37 -12.03 -29.85
CA SER A 389 -41.94 -12.31 -30.10
C SER A 389 -41.33 -13.05 -28.92
N THR A 390 -40.50 -14.05 -29.17
CA THR A 390 -39.70 -14.72 -28.11
C THR A 390 -38.66 -13.81 -27.46
N THR A 391 -38.30 -12.69 -28.10
CA THR A 391 -37.42 -11.67 -27.52
C THR A 391 -38.17 -10.60 -26.72
N PHE A 392 -39.50 -10.63 -26.69
CA PHE A 392 -40.31 -9.64 -25.98
C PHE A 392 -40.03 -9.57 -24.47
N PRO A 393 -39.95 -10.69 -23.71
CA PRO A 393 -39.81 -10.62 -22.25
C PRO A 393 -38.45 -10.06 -21.84
N ASN A 394 -37.37 -10.50 -22.50
CA ASN A 394 -36.02 -9.98 -22.27
C ASN A 394 -35.93 -8.47 -22.50
N LYS A 395 -36.50 -7.95 -23.60
CA LYS A 395 -36.49 -6.51 -23.88
C LYS A 395 -37.39 -5.69 -22.96
N LEU A 396 -38.53 -6.25 -22.57
CA LEU A 396 -39.40 -5.64 -21.57
C LEU A 396 -38.69 -5.53 -20.22
N TYR A 397 -37.95 -6.57 -19.83
CA TYR A 397 -37.12 -6.57 -18.62
C TYR A 397 -36.02 -5.49 -18.68
N SER A 398 -35.30 -5.35 -19.80
CA SER A 398 -34.29 -4.28 -19.96
C SER A 398 -34.86 -2.86 -19.83
N LEU A 399 -36.10 -2.63 -20.26
CA LEU A 399 -36.77 -1.35 -20.01
C LEU A 399 -37.12 -1.20 -18.52
N VAL A 400 -37.72 -2.24 -17.95
CA VAL A 400 -38.24 -2.24 -16.58
C VAL A 400 -37.12 -2.08 -15.54
N SER A 401 -35.96 -2.71 -15.73
CA SER A 401 -34.84 -2.61 -14.80
C SER A 401 -34.25 -1.19 -14.72
N VAL A 402 -34.32 -0.41 -15.79
CA VAL A 402 -33.97 1.02 -15.76
C VAL A 402 -35.08 1.85 -15.12
N MET A 403 -36.36 1.51 -15.34
CA MET A 403 -37.50 2.16 -14.67
C MET A 403 -37.54 1.98 -13.14
N GLN A 404 -36.70 1.10 -12.56
CA GLN A 404 -36.57 0.89 -11.12
C GLN A 404 -35.39 1.62 -10.46
N LYS A 405 -34.60 2.38 -11.24
CA LYS A 405 -33.47 3.17 -10.72
C LYS A 405 -33.86 4.63 -10.57
N ASP A 406 -33.36 5.31 -9.54
CA ASP A 406 -33.66 6.73 -9.27
C ASP A 406 -33.32 7.65 -10.47
N ILE A 407 -32.29 7.30 -11.25
CA ILE A 407 -31.93 7.97 -12.52
C ILE A 407 -33.12 8.06 -13.50
N TYR A 408 -34.05 7.09 -13.52
CA TYR A 408 -35.26 7.22 -14.32
C TYR A 408 -36.22 8.27 -13.76
N ASP A 409 -36.45 8.30 -12.45
CA ASP A 409 -37.39 9.26 -11.86
C ASP A 409 -36.82 10.68 -11.75
N GLU A 410 -35.50 10.84 -11.55
CA GLU A 410 -34.83 12.16 -11.53
C GLU A 410 -34.54 12.71 -12.92
N LEU A 411 -33.99 11.91 -13.85
CA LEU A 411 -33.43 12.40 -15.12
C LEU A 411 -34.28 12.08 -16.36
N CYS A 412 -35.15 11.05 -16.36
CA CYS A 412 -35.95 10.78 -17.55
C CYS A 412 -37.05 11.84 -17.75
N PRO A 413 -37.12 12.54 -18.91
CA PRO A 413 -38.10 13.61 -19.11
C PRO A 413 -39.54 13.12 -19.05
N ASP A 414 -40.44 13.90 -18.44
CA ASP A 414 -41.85 13.49 -18.24
C ASP A 414 -42.57 13.07 -19.52
N ILE A 415 -42.29 13.72 -20.65
CA ILE A 415 -42.83 13.34 -21.97
C ILE A 415 -42.37 11.97 -22.44
N ILE A 416 -41.15 11.54 -22.06
CA ILE A 416 -40.65 10.18 -22.31
C ILE A 416 -41.26 9.20 -21.30
N LYS A 417 -41.41 9.59 -20.03
CA LYS A 417 -42.16 8.79 -19.04
C LYS A 417 -43.60 8.54 -19.49
N GLU A 418 -44.29 9.54 -20.06
CA GLU A 418 -45.62 9.39 -20.68
C GLU A 418 -45.59 8.49 -21.92
N TYR A 419 -44.66 8.72 -22.85
CA TYR A 419 -44.49 7.88 -24.05
C TYR A 419 -44.27 6.41 -23.70
N VAL A 420 -43.40 6.12 -22.73
CA VAL A 420 -43.13 4.76 -22.23
C VAL A 420 -44.40 4.11 -21.69
N LYS A 421 -45.17 4.82 -20.86
CA LYS A 421 -46.44 4.32 -20.27
C LYS A 421 -47.48 4.00 -21.36
N ASP A 422 -47.70 4.89 -22.33
CA ASP A 422 -48.67 4.64 -23.41
C ASP A 422 -48.20 3.53 -24.36
N ARG A 423 -46.89 3.41 -24.62
CA ARG A 423 -46.31 2.31 -25.41
C ARG A 423 -46.49 0.95 -24.74
N LEU A 424 -46.21 0.84 -23.44
CA LEU A 424 -46.45 -0.38 -22.66
C LEU A 424 -47.94 -0.76 -22.67
N ARG A 425 -48.81 0.21 -22.39
CA ARG A 425 -50.27 0.03 -22.41
C ARG A 425 -50.78 -0.48 -23.77
N ILE A 426 -50.35 0.11 -24.87
CA ILE A 426 -50.76 -0.31 -26.24
C ILE A 426 -50.23 -1.70 -26.59
N THR A 427 -49.04 -2.07 -26.11
CA THR A 427 -48.38 -3.33 -26.49
C THR A 427 -48.88 -4.52 -25.65
N ILE A 428 -49.13 -4.30 -24.36
CA ILE A 428 -49.47 -5.34 -23.39
C ILE A 428 -50.98 -5.48 -23.18
N ALA A 429 -51.68 -4.40 -22.86
CA ALA A 429 -53.00 -4.46 -22.24
C ALA A 429 -54.13 -4.96 -23.17
N ALA A 430 -55.13 -5.61 -22.58
CA ALA A 430 -56.37 -6.02 -23.23
C ALA A 430 -57.56 -5.12 -22.84
N ALA A 431 -58.73 -5.39 -23.42
CA ALA A 431 -59.95 -4.63 -23.13
C ALA A 431 -60.42 -4.83 -21.67
N VAL A 432 -60.92 -3.76 -21.06
CA VAL A 432 -61.31 -3.70 -19.64
C VAL A 432 -62.35 -4.75 -19.28
N GLY A 433 -62.09 -5.51 -18.21
CA GLY A 433 -63.06 -6.45 -17.64
C GLY A 433 -63.17 -7.78 -18.38
N LEU A 434 -62.18 -8.11 -19.21
CA LEU A 434 -61.90 -9.49 -19.61
C LEU A 434 -61.26 -10.25 -18.45
N ALA A 435 -61.25 -11.59 -18.53
CA ALA A 435 -60.47 -12.41 -17.61
C ALA A 435 -58.96 -12.11 -17.79
N PRO A 436 -58.19 -11.89 -16.72
CA PRO A 436 -56.75 -11.63 -16.83
C PRO A 436 -56.00 -12.83 -17.40
N SER A 437 -55.11 -12.58 -18.35
CA SER A 437 -54.16 -13.55 -18.89
C SER A 437 -52.72 -13.11 -18.64
N VAL A 438 -51.83 -14.07 -18.41
CA VAL A 438 -50.39 -13.84 -18.58
C VAL A 438 -50.10 -13.63 -20.07
N VAL A 439 -49.28 -12.63 -20.37
CA VAL A 439 -48.83 -12.23 -21.70
C VAL A 439 -47.41 -12.73 -21.98
N ALA A 440 -46.56 -12.66 -20.95
CA ALA A 440 -45.15 -12.96 -21.04
C ALA A 440 -44.60 -13.31 -19.65
N THR A 441 -43.61 -14.20 -19.62
CA THR A 441 -42.80 -14.49 -18.46
C THR A 441 -41.33 -14.28 -18.83
N LEU A 442 -40.52 -13.85 -17.87
CA LEU A 442 -39.07 -14.03 -17.90
C LEU A 442 -38.67 -14.77 -16.62
N PRO A 443 -37.96 -15.90 -16.70
CA PRO A 443 -37.65 -16.68 -17.89
C PRO A 443 -38.90 -17.12 -18.68
N ASN A 444 -38.71 -17.39 -19.97
CA ASN A 444 -39.75 -17.92 -20.86
C ASN A 444 -40.15 -19.33 -20.41
N ASP A 445 -41.38 -19.77 -20.71
CA ASP A 445 -41.77 -21.15 -20.45
C ASP A 445 -40.92 -22.15 -21.27
N GLY A 446 -40.34 -23.13 -20.57
CA GLY A 446 -39.40 -24.10 -21.09
C GLY A 446 -37.97 -23.55 -21.31
N GLU A 447 -37.64 -22.34 -20.84
CA GLU A 447 -36.29 -21.79 -20.98
C GLU A 447 -35.26 -22.59 -20.18
N ILE A 448 -34.09 -22.78 -20.76
CA ILE A 448 -32.93 -23.46 -20.17
C ILE A 448 -31.74 -22.51 -20.15
N ASP A 449 -30.72 -22.84 -19.37
CA ASP A 449 -29.51 -22.03 -19.23
C ASP A 449 -29.71 -20.64 -18.61
N VAL A 450 -30.78 -20.49 -17.83
CA VAL A 450 -31.12 -19.29 -17.04
C VAL A 450 -30.06 -19.04 -15.95
N PRO A 451 -29.41 -17.86 -15.89
CA PRO A 451 -28.55 -17.47 -14.76
C PRO A 451 -29.33 -17.46 -13.45
N VAL A 452 -28.77 -18.02 -12.38
CA VAL A 452 -29.50 -18.21 -11.11
C VAL A 452 -29.84 -16.92 -10.34
N THR A 453 -29.28 -15.79 -10.78
CA THR A 453 -29.58 -14.44 -10.28
C THR A 453 -30.67 -13.72 -11.07
N SER A 454 -31.24 -14.37 -12.10
CA SER A 454 -32.29 -13.77 -12.94
C SER A 454 -33.57 -13.51 -12.13
N ALA A 455 -34.04 -12.27 -12.15
CA ALA A 455 -35.35 -11.93 -11.60
C ALA A 455 -36.48 -12.63 -12.40
N ILE A 456 -37.55 -13.02 -11.71
CA ILE A 456 -38.69 -13.67 -12.33
C ILE A 456 -39.75 -12.61 -12.64
N MET A 457 -39.91 -12.25 -13.91
CA MET A 457 -40.92 -11.29 -14.38
C MET A 457 -42.19 -11.99 -14.85
N ILE A 458 -43.36 -11.52 -14.40
CA ILE A 458 -44.68 -11.97 -14.87
C ILE A 458 -45.43 -10.74 -15.40
N THR A 459 -45.85 -10.79 -16.66
CA THR A 459 -46.61 -9.73 -17.34
C THR A 459 -48.04 -10.17 -17.61
N PHE A 460 -49.03 -9.36 -17.21
CA PHE A 460 -50.46 -9.59 -17.38
C PHE A 460 -51.09 -8.61 -18.39
N ASP A 461 -52.24 -8.96 -18.99
CA ASP A 461 -52.98 -8.07 -19.89
C ASP A 461 -54.08 -7.22 -19.23
N GLN A 462 -54.37 -7.44 -17.95
CA GLN A 462 -55.22 -6.61 -17.08
C GLN A 462 -54.43 -6.24 -15.82
N ALA A 463 -54.73 -5.10 -15.18
CA ALA A 463 -54.07 -4.74 -13.93
C ALA A 463 -54.53 -5.66 -12.79
N MET A 464 -53.58 -6.17 -12.03
CA MET A 464 -53.78 -7.19 -11.02
C MET A 464 -53.87 -6.61 -9.61
N ALA A 465 -54.57 -7.28 -8.70
CA ALA A 465 -54.51 -6.97 -7.28
C ALA A 465 -53.26 -7.63 -6.67
N PRO A 466 -52.21 -6.88 -6.25
CA PRO A 466 -50.89 -7.42 -5.91
C PRO A 466 -50.93 -8.62 -4.94
N GLN A 467 -51.53 -8.40 -3.77
CA GLN A 467 -51.60 -9.39 -2.70
C GLN A 467 -52.43 -10.63 -3.07
N ALA A 468 -53.34 -10.50 -4.05
CA ALA A 468 -54.14 -11.61 -4.55
C ALA A 468 -53.37 -12.48 -5.55
N VAL A 469 -52.43 -11.90 -6.31
CA VAL A 469 -51.49 -12.64 -7.18
C VAL A 469 -50.38 -13.28 -6.35
N GLU A 470 -49.76 -12.53 -5.42
CA GLU A 470 -48.77 -13.05 -4.48
C GLU A 470 -49.32 -14.27 -3.70
N SER A 471 -50.53 -14.15 -3.13
CA SER A 471 -51.24 -15.24 -2.43
C SER A 471 -51.75 -16.37 -3.34
N ALA A 472 -51.49 -16.29 -4.65
CA ALA A 472 -51.91 -17.28 -5.66
C ALA A 472 -50.73 -17.87 -6.45
N ILE A 473 -49.52 -17.36 -6.29
CA ILE A 473 -48.29 -17.93 -6.83
C ILE A 473 -47.82 -19.07 -5.92
N THR A 474 -47.45 -20.20 -6.51
CA THR A 474 -46.68 -21.26 -5.84
C THR A 474 -45.51 -21.68 -6.72
N ILE A 475 -44.31 -21.75 -6.14
CA ILE A 475 -43.07 -22.07 -6.85
C ILE A 475 -42.52 -23.42 -6.33
N SER A 476 -42.04 -24.26 -7.23
CA SER A 476 -41.48 -25.59 -6.94
C SER A 476 -40.18 -25.82 -7.71
N PRO A 477 -39.01 -26.00 -7.05
CA PRO A 477 -38.78 -25.92 -5.61
C PRO A 477 -39.19 -24.58 -4.98
N ASN A 478 -39.56 -24.59 -3.70
CA ASN A 478 -40.02 -23.40 -2.99
C ASN A 478 -38.87 -22.41 -2.78
N ILE A 479 -39.04 -21.19 -3.26
CA ILE A 479 -38.15 -20.05 -3.00
C ILE A 479 -38.93 -18.98 -2.22
N GLU A 480 -38.23 -18.26 -1.35
CA GLU A 480 -38.73 -17.00 -0.78
C GLU A 480 -38.42 -15.86 -1.76
N PHE A 481 -39.40 -14.98 -1.97
CA PHE A 481 -39.30 -13.88 -2.93
C PHE A 481 -40.05 -12.64 -2.45
N ASP A 482 -39.53 -11.47 -2.80
CA ASP A 482 -40.22 -10.19 -2.68
C ASP A 482 -40.80 -9.81 -4.06
N ALA A 483 -42.03 -9.30 -4.07
CA ALA A 483 -42.74 -8.92 -5.29
C ALA A 483 -42.75 -7.40 -5.49
N THR A 484 -41.82 -6.88 -6.28
CA THR A 484 -41.85 -5.47 -6.72
C THR A 484 -42.74 -5.35 -7.95
N TRP A 485 -43.86 -4.67 -7.80
CA TRP A 485 -44.76 -4.37 -8.91
C TRP A 485 -44.34 -3.10 -9.64
N ILE A 486 -44.37 -3.14 -10.97
CA ILE A 486 -44.24 -1.92 -11.79
C ILE A 486 -45.59 -1.22 -11.82
N ALA A 487 -45.96 -0.68 -10.67
CA ALA A 487 -46.73 0.55 -10.65
C ALA A 487 -45.87 1.64 -11.28
N ALA A 488 -46.48 2.45 -12.15
CA ALA A 488 -46.40 3.88 -11.90
C ALA A 488 -47.84 4.35 -11.64
N ASN A 489 -48.02 5.64 -11.40
CA ASN A 489 -49.35 6.26 -11.28
C ASN A 489 -50.08 6.29 -12.64
N TRP A 490 -50.53 5.11 -13.11
CA TRP A 490 -51.15 4.88 -14.41
C TRP A 490 -52.63 5.28 -14.36
N ILE A 491 -52.91 6.57 -14.57
CA ILE A 491 -54.28 7.02 -14.85
C ILE A 491 -54.63 6.58 -16.28
N ILE A 492 -55.03 5.31 -16.45
CA ILE A 492 -55.67 4.83 -17.68
C ILE A 492 -57.01 5.58 -17.81
N PRO A 493 -57.23 6.42 -18.83
CA PRO A 493 -58.45 7.22 -18.90
C PRO A 493 -59.69 6.33 -19.00
N GLY A 494 -60.55 6.38 -17.97
CA GLY A 494 -61.70 5.49 -17.79
C GLY A 494 -61.56 4.46 -16.67
N TRP A 495 -60.41 4.40 -15.98
CA TRP A 495 -60.19 3.61 -14.76
C TRP A 495 -60.04 4.59 -13.59
N GLU A 496 -60.92 4.54 -12.59
CA GLU A 496 -60.89 5.49 -11.46
C GLU A 496 -59.86 5.07 -10.40
N GLN A 497 -58.74 5.79 -10.32
CA GLN A 497 -57.76 5.75 -9.21
C GLN A 497 -57.37 4.34 -8.73
N ALA A 498 -57.11 3.41 -9.66
CA ALA A 498 -56.78 2.01 -9.37
C ALA A 498 -55.64 1.50 -10.28
N ASP A 499 -54.42 1.80 -9.83
CA ASP A 499 -53.12 1.17 -10.05
C ASP A 499 -52.92 0.24 -11.27
N GLY A 500 -51.98 0.63 -12.15
CA GLY A 500 -51.64 -0.08 -13.38
C GLY A 500 -50.72 -1.29 -13.22
N HIS A 501 -50.96 -2.16 -12.23
CA HIS A 501 -50.15 -3.35 -11.92
C HIS A 501 -50.21 -4.43 -13.03
N LEU A 502 -49.57 -4.20 -14.18
CA LEU A 502 -49.43 -5.20 -15.26
C LEU A 502 -48.20 -6.10 -15.12
N ILE A 503 -47.14 -5.66 -14.42
CA ILE A 503 -45.87 -6.37 -14.35
C ILE A 503 -45.49 -6.57 -12.89
N ALA A 504 -45.29 -7.82 -12.50
CA ALA A 504 -44.65 -8.20 -11.25
C ALA A 504 -43.20 -8.63 -11.54
N LEU A 505 -42.26 -8.15 -10.74
CA LEU A 505 -40.91 -8.69 -10.62
C LEU A 505 -40.79 -9.39 -9.26
N LEU A 506 -40.60 -10.70 -9.30
CA LEU A 506 -40.29 -11.50 -8.12
C LEU A 506 -38.76 -11.57 -8.01
N LYS A 507 -38.20 -10.89 -7.01
CA LYS A 507 -36.78 -11.00 -6.64
C LYS A 507 -36.67 -12.09 -5.59
N SER A 508 -35.91 -13.15 -5.85
CA SER A 508 -35.67 -14.19 -4.85
C SER A 508 -34.75 -13.67 -3.74
N ALA A 509 -35.04 -14.05 -2.49
CA ALA A 509 -34.26 -13.62 -1.31
C ALA A 509 -32.84 -14.23 -1.27
N ASN A 510 -32.63 -15.31 -2.02
CA ASN A 510 -31.34 -15.96 -2.24
C ASN A 510 -31.18 -16.24 -3.75
N ALA A 511 -29.96 -16.54 -4.20
CA ALA A 511 -29.74 -17.07 -5.54
C ALA A 511 -30.48 -18.41 -5.74
N LEU A 512 -30.93 -18.70 -6.96
CA LEU A 512 -31.57 -19.97 -7.29
C LEU A 512 -30.55 -21.13 -7.30
N GLU A 513 -30.98 -22.34 -6.95
CA GLU A 513 -30.16 -23.55 -7.14
C GLU A 513 -29.76 -23.75 -8.62
N PRO A 514 -28.51 -24.12 -8.95
CA PRO A 514 -28.06 -24.41 -10.31
C PRO A 514 -28.62 -25.77 -10.83
N SER A 515 -28.62 -25.98 -12.14
CA SER A 515 -29.15 -27.19 -12.81
C SER A 515 -30.59 -27.60 -12.40
N THR A 516 -31.38 -26.67 -11.86
CA THR A 516 -32.64 -26.94 -11.18
C THR A 516 -33.81 -26.44 -12.01
N ALA A 517 -34.79 -27.33 -12.23
CA ALA A 517 -36.03 -26.99 -12.92
C ALA A 517 -37.02 -26.38 -11.93
N TYR A 518 -37.27 -25.08 -12.05
CA TYR A 518 -38.32 -24.37 -11.33
C TYR A 518 -39.62 -24.41 -12.12
N THR A 519 -40.73 -24.63 -11.42
CA THR A 519 -42.09 -24.54 -11.95
C THR A 519 -42.86 -23.51 -11.13
N ILE A 520 -43.49 -22.55 -11.81
CA ILE A 520 -44.27 -21.47 -11.20
C ILE A 520 -45.73 -21.67 -11.63
N ASP A 521 -46.60 -21.95 -10.65
CA ASP A 521 -48.04 -22.05 -10.82
C ASP A 521 -48.72 -20.77 -10.34
N ILE A 522 -49.53 -20.16 -11.20
CA ILE A 522 -50.36 -18.98 -10.92
C ILE A 522 -51.82 -19.43 -10.84
N GLY A 523 -52.32 -19.50 -9.60
CA GLY A 523 -53.65 -20.00 -9.29
C GLY A 523 -54.80 -19.05 -9.63
N LEU A 524 -56.02 -19.58 -9.74
CA LEU A 524 -57.27 -18.83 -10.03
C LEU A 524 -57.65 -17.74 -9.01
N ARG A 525 -56.83 -17.53 -7.97
CA ARG A 525 -57.00 -16.46 -6.96
C ARG A 525 -56.25 -15.17 -7.35
N ALA A 526 -55.39 -15.22 -8.37
CA ALA A 526 -54.76 -14.09 -9.02
C ALA A 526 -55.80 -13.24 -9.78
N VAL A 527 -56.58 -12.43 -9.06
CA VAL A 527 -57.65 -11.61 -9.65
C VAL A 527 -57.15 -10.25 -10.14
N SER A 528 -57.84 -9.67 -11.13
CA SER A 528 -57.65 -8.27 -11.53
C SER A 528 -58.08 -7.30 -10.42
N VAL A 529 -57.69 -6.03 -10.51
CA VAL A 529 -58.18 -4.96 -9.61
C VAL A 529 -59.71 -4.81 -9.67
N GLN A 530 -60.35 -5.20 -10.78
CA GLN A 530 -61.81 -5.30 -10.90
C GLN A 530 -62.41 -6.60 -10.31
N SER A 531 -61.63 -7.38 -9.56
CA SER A 531 -62.01 -8.67 -8.97
C SER A 531 -62.43 -9.75 -9.99
N VAL A 532 -61.91 -9.69 -11.22
CA VAL A 532 -62.14 -10.74 -12.25
C VAL A 532 -61.07 -11.82 -12.11
N ALA A 533 -61.48 -13.08 -12.05
CA ALA A 533 -60.58 -14.23 -11.98
C ALA A 533 -60.11 -14.68 -13.38
N PRO A 534 -58.92 -15.32 -13.51
CA PRO A 534 -58.48 -15.95 -14.75
C PRO A 534 -59.43 -17.07 -15.20
N ASP A 535 -59.55 -17.31 -16.50
CA ASP A 535 -60.32 -18.45 -17.05
C ASP A 535 -59.65 -19.82 -16.77
N SER A 536 -58.33 -19.83 -16.57
CA SER A 536 -57.52 -21.00 -16.21
C SER A 536 -56.33 -20.62 -15.34
N THR A 537 -55.77 -21.59 -14.61
CA THR A 537 -54.43 -21.41 -14.04
C THR A 537 -53.40 -21.21 -15.15
N HIS A 538 -52.33 -20.47 -14.86
CA HIS A 538 -51.18 -20.36 -15.75
C HIS A 538 -49.98 -21.01 -15.07
N THR A 539 -49.29 -21.90 -15.78
CA THR A 539 -48.10 -22.59 -15.29
C THR A 539 -46.99 -22.35 -16.29
N PHE A 540 -45.81 -21.98 -15.81
CA PHE A 540 -44.59 -21.97 -16.61
C PHE A 540 -43.43 -22.60 -15.85
N SER A 541 -42.41 -23.01 -16.58
CA SER A 541 -41.22 -23.66 -16.03
C SER A 541 -39.95 -23.15 -16.68
N PHE A 542 -38.83 -23.19 -15.96
CA PHE A 542 -37.51 -22.94 -16.52
C PHE A 542 -36.46 -23.79 -15.79
N THR A 543 -35.34 -24.06 -16.45
CA THR A 543 -34.20 -24.75 -15.86
C THR A 543 -33.03 -23.78 -15.71
N THR A 544 -32.55 -23.60 -14.49
CA THR A 544 -31.33 -22.83 -14.25
C THR A 544 -30.14 -23.49 -14.93
N LYS A 545 -29.21 -22.66 -15.36
CA LYS A 545 -27.97 -23.08 -16.04
C LYS A 545 -27.25 -24.15 -15.25
N SER A 546 -26.64 -25.09 -15.98
CA SER A 546 -25.60 -25.90 -15.36
C SER A 546 -24.51 -24.99 -14.82
N SER A 547 -23.96 -25.32 -13.65
CA SER A 547 -22.69 -24.75 -13.20
C SER A 547 -21.69 -24.83 -14.36
N GLY A 548 -21.37 -23.68 -14.95
CA GLY A 548 -20.59 -23.59 -16.17
C GLY A 548 -19.09 -23.78 -15.90
N THR A 549 -18.26 -23.22 -16.77
CA THR A 549 -16.86 -23.01 -16.43
C THR A 549 -16.76 -22.05 -15.24
N PRO A 550 -15.99 -22.40 -14.19
CA PRO A 550 -15.60 -21.44 -13.15
C PRO A 550 -15.08 -20.14 -13.77
N PRO A 551 -15.37 -18.96 -13.17
CA PRO A 551 -14.70 -17.73 -13.57
C PRO A 551 -13.19 -17.90 -13.47
N GLN A 552 -12.45 -17.17 -14.30
CA GLN A 552 -11.00 -17.14 -14.30
C GLN A 552 -10.54 -15.70 -14.21
N ILE A 553 -9.51 -15.43 -13.41
CA ILE A 553 -8.87 -14.12 -13.40
C ILE A 553 -7.93 -14.04 -14.61
N SER A 554 -8.30 -13.16 -15.54
CA SER A 554 -7.68 -12.99 -16.85
C SER A 554 -6.57 -11.94 -16.86
N ASN A 555 -6.58 -11.00 -15.91
CA ASN A 555 -5.54 -9.99 -15.71
C ASN A 555 -5.58 -9.43 -14.28
N ILE A 556 -4.44 -8.93 -13.81
CA ILE A 556 -4.26 -8.28 -12.50
C ILE A 556 -3.29 -7.09 -12.61
N VAL A 557 -3.50 -6.07 -11.78
CA VAL A 557 -2.56 -4.96 -11.56
C VAL A 557 -2.53 -4.67 -10.05
N PRO A 558 -1.37 -4.55 -9.38
CA PRO A 558 -0.04 -4.95 -9.83
C PRO A 558 -0.01 -6.38 -10.38
N VAL A 559 0.94 -6.68 -11.28
CA VAL A 559 1.10 -8.05 -11.81
C VAL A 559 1.73 -8.96 -10.74
N ASP A 560 1.51 -10.27 -10.86
CA ASP A 560 2.13 -11.23 -9.95
C ASP A 560 3.66 -11.16 -10.02
N GLU A 561 4.30 -11.30 -8.86
CA GLU A 561 5.74 -11.06 -8.61
C GLU A 561 6.25 -9.64 -8.99
N GLN A 562 5.38 -8.62 -9.14
CA GLN A 562 5.82 -7.24 -9.41
C GLN A 562 6.65 -6.67 -8.25
N THR A 563 7.91 -6.33 -8.51
CA THR A 563 8.89 -5.83 -7.51
C THR A 563 8.94 -4.31 -7.36
N ASP A 564 8.02 -3.58 -7.98
CA ASP A 564 7.95 -2.11 -7.91
C ASP A 564 6.49 -1.67 -8.11
N ALA A 565 5.62 -2.02 -7.16
CA ALA A 565 4.23 -1.60 -7.16
C ALA A 565 4.09 -0.17 -6.56
N PRO A 566 3.37 0.76 -7.21
CA PRO A 566 3.12 2.09 -6.66
C PRO A 566 2.30 2.02 -5.37
N ILE A 567 2.77 2.65 -4.29
CA ILE A 567 2.08 2.65 -2.98
C ILE A 567 0.71 3.35 -2.99
N GLY A 568 0.49 4.30 -3.90
CA GLY A 568 -0.82 4.92 -4.15
C GLY A 568 -1.61 4.24 -5.29
N GLY A 569 -1.12 3.11 -5.81
CA GLY A 569 -1.75 2.38 -6.91
C GLY A 569 -2.97 1.59 -6.46
N THR A 570 -3.94 1.42 -7.37
CA THR A 570 -5.08 0.52 -7.16
C THR A 570 -4.69 -0.93 -7.37
N ILE A 571 -5.35 -1.83 -6.63
CA ILE A 571 -5.27 -3.27 -6.83
C ILE A 571 -6.47 -3.67 -7.70
N ARG A 572 -6.23 -3.98 -8.97
CA ARG A 572 -7.26 -4.26 -9.98
C ARG A 572 -7.24 -5.74 -10.37
N VAL A 573 -8.40 -6.38 -10.32
CA VAL A 573 -8.61 -7.80 -10.67
C VAL A 573 -9.63 -7.88 -11.81
N VAL A 574 -9.30 -8.59 -12.89
CA VAL A 574 -10.14 -8.71 -14.09
C VAL A 574 -10.55 -10.15 -14.32
N PHE A 575 -11.85 -10.43 -14.19
CA PHE A 575 -12.47 -11.74 -14.44
C PHE A 575 -12.82 -11.91 -15.91
N ASP A 576 -12.89 -13.15 -16.39
CA ASP A 576 -13.30 -13.51 -17.75
C ASP A 576 -14.83 -13.51 -17.97
N GLN A 577 -15.60 -13.44 -16.89
CA GLN A 577 -17.06 -13.32 -16.88
C GLN A 577 -17.53 -12.47 -15.69
N GLU A 578 -18.77 -11.97 -15.76
CA GLU A 578 -19.37 -11.04 -14.79
C GLU A 578 -19.55 -11.68 -13.40
N MET A 579 -19.23 -10.93 -12.33
CA MET A 579 -19.22 -11.41 -10.95
C MET A 579 -20.34 -10.81 -10.08
N ILE A 580 -20.71 -11.53 -9.01
CA ILE A 580 -21.56 -11.00 -7.94
C ILE A 580 -20.67 -10.21 -6.98
N ALA A 581 -20.78 -8.87 -7.01
CA ALA A 581 -19.94 -7.94 -6.27
C ALA A 581 -19.73 -8.33 -4.79
N GLU A 582 -20.81 -8.34 -4.01
CA GLU A 582 -20.84 -8.70 -2.58
C GLU A 582 -20.21 -10.06 -2.26
N SER A 583 -20.30 -11.04 -3.18
CA SER A 583 -19.69 -12.36 -3.01
C SER A 583 -18.17 -12.35 -3.21
N VAL A 584 -17.67 -11.58 -4.17
CA VAL A 584 -16.22 -11.42 -4.36
C VAL A 584 -15.63 -10.56 -3.25
N GLU A 585 -16.34 -9.51 -2.83
CA GLU A 585 -15.96 -8.64 -1.71
C GLU A 585 -15.81 -9.42 -0.40
N SER A 586 -16.75 -10.34 -0.13
CA SER A 586 -16.69 -11.26 1.01
C SER A 586 -15.58 -12.31 0.92
N ALA A 587 -15.05 -12.57 -0.29
CA ALA A 587 -14.03 -13.58 -0.59
C ALA A 587 -12.62 -13.00 -0.79
N ILE A 588 -12.46 -11.67 -0.83
CA ILE A 588 -11.16 -11.02 -0.91
C ILE A 588 -10.49 -11.01 0.47
N SER A 589 -9.20 -11.34 0.49
CA SER A 589 -8.32 -11.10 1.64
C SER A 589 -6.97 -10.57 1.17
N ILE A 590 -6.44 -9.59 1.90
CA ILE A 590 -5.12 -8.98 1.63
C ILE A 590 -4.26 -9.16 2.88
N SER A 591 -2.98 -9.49 2.67
CA SER A 591 -1.99 -9.76 3.71
C SER A 591 -0.66 -9.07 3.38
N PRO A 592 -0.20 -8.07 4.16
CA PRO A 592 -0.84 -7.46 5.33
C PRO A 592 -2.25 -6.92 5.07
N ARG A 593 -3.11 -6.89 6.10
CA ARG A 593 -4.46 -6.33 5.94
C ARG A 593 -4.33 -4.82 5.79
N ILE A 594 -4.79 -4.32 4.66
CA ILE A 594 -5.16 -2.92 4.44
C ILE A 594 -6.68 -2.78 4.54
N ASP A 595 -7.15 -1.57 4.79
CA ASP A 595 -8.54 -1.20 4.54
C ASP A 595 -8.64 -0.50 3.17
N TYR A 596 -9.64 -0.87 2.39
CA TYR A 596 -9.80 -0.48 0.99
C TYR A 596 -11.27 -0.24 0.65
N ASP A 597 -11.53 0.76 -0.20
CA ASP A 597 -12.76 0.84 -0.97
C ASP A 597 -12.67 -0.11 -2.17
N ILE A 598 -13.80 -0.57 -2.69
CA ILE A 598 -13.87 -1.37 -3.91
C ILE A 598 -14.87 -0.75 -4.89
N ARG A 599 -14.48 -0.68 -6.16
CA ARG A 599 -15.30 -0.15 -7.26
C ARG A 599 -15.34 -1.15 -8.39
N TRP A 600 -16.52 -1.42 -8.91
CA TRP A 600 -16.72 -2.32 -10.04
C TRP A 600 -16.80 -1.55 -11.36
N GLN A 601 -16.16 -2.09 -12.38
CA GLN A 601 -16.14 -1.55 -13.75
C GLN A 601 -16.53 -2.63 -14.75
N SER A 602 -16.89 -2.22 -15.97
CA SER A 602 -17.12 -3.11 -17.12
C SER A 602 -18.12 -4.24 -16.85
N GLY A 603 -19.28 -3.93 -16.27
CA GLY A 603 -20.33 -4.92 -15.98
C GLY A 603 -19.92 -5.97 -14.94
N ASN A 604 -19.29 -5.53 -13.85
CA ASN A 604 -18.74 -6.40 -12.79
C ASN A 604 -17.74 -7.46 -13.28
N THR A 605 -17.04 -7.23 -14.41
CA THR A 605 -15.89 -8.05 -14.84
C THR A 605 -14.58 -7.53 -14.27
N VAL A 606 -14.54 -6.29 -13.75
CA VAL A 606 -13.34 -5.64 -13.22
C VAL A 606 -13.64 -5.16 -11.81
N ALA A 607 -12.90 -5.67 -10.82
CA ALA A 607 -12.84 -5.09 -9.47
C ALA A 607 -11.62 -4.16 -9.39
N VAL A 608 -11.81 -2.94 -8.90
CA VAL A 608 -10.74 -1.97 -8.61
C VAL A 608 -10.80 -1.67 -7.11
N LEU A 609 -9.85 -2.22 -6.36
CA LEU A 609 -9.69 -1.95 -4.94
C LEU A 609 -8.79 -0.72 -4.81
N GLN A 610 -9.29 0.31 -4.13
CA GLN A 610 -8.58 1.53 -3.79
C GLN A 610 -8.21 1.46 -2.31
N PRO A 611 -6.93 1.28 -1.96
CA PRO A 611 -6.47 1.42 -0.58
C PRO A 611 -6.91 2.76 0.01
N LEU A 612 -7.49 2.76 1.22
CA LEU A 612 -7.96 3.96 1.91
C LEU A 612 -6.80 4.78 2.49
N GLU A 613 -5.73 4.10 2.87
CA GLU A 613 -4.42 4.67 3.16
C GLU A 613 -3.43 4.14 2.11
N SER A 614 -2.32 4.85 1.88
CA SER A 614 -1.28 4.35 0.97
C SER A 614 -0.73 3.00 1.46
N LEU A 615 -0.47 2.09 0.54
CA LEU A 615 0.17 0.82 0.86
C LEU A 615 1.54 1.05 1.53
N ASP A 616 1.87 0.24 2.52
CA ASP A 616 3.17 0.20 3.19
C ASP A 616 4.29 0.03 2.15
N PHE A 617 5.43 0.68 2.33
CA PHE A 617 6.64 0.44 1.52
C PHE A 617 7.33 -0.88 1.92
N ASP A 618 8.22 -1.42 1.08
CA ASP A 618 9.01 -2.65 1.34
C ASP A 618 8.15 -3.88 1.69
N THR A 619 6.88 -3.88 1.26
CA THR A 619 5.86 -4.80 1.77
C THR A 619 5.37 -5.74 0.68
N ASN A 620 5.46 -7.04 0.98
CA ASN A 620 4.96 -8.11 0.13
C ASN A 620 3.46 -8.30 0.40
N TYR A 621 2.62 -7.61 -0.38
CA TYR A 621 1.18 -7.77 -0.35
C TYR A 621 0.76 -9.00 -1.13
N LYS A 622 0.29 -10.01 -0.39
CA LYS A 622 -0.41 -11.17 -0.95
C LYS A 622 -1.90 -10.86 -1.00
N VAL A 623 -2.46 -10.84 -2.19
CA VAL A 623 -3.91 -10.74 -2.43
C VAL A 623 -4.44 -12.13 -2.76
N THR A 624 -5.46 -12.57 -2.03
CA THR A 624 -6.15 -13.85 -2.25
C THR A 624 -7.64 -13.59 -2.47
N ILE A 625 -8.17 -14.14 -3.56
CA ILE A 625 -9.61 -14.21 -3.86
C ILE A 625 -10.03 -15.67 -3.64
N GLY A 626 -10.89 -15.90 -2.66
CA GLY A 626 -11.31 -17.24 -2.24
C GLY A 626 -12.07 -18.01 -3.31
N ALA A 627 -11.93 -19.34 -3.28
CA ALA A 627 -12.62 -20.27 -4.18
C ALA A 627 -14.16 -20.09 -4.20
N GLU A 628 -14.74 -19.55 -3.13
CA GLU A 628 -16.16 -19.24 -2.97
C GLU A 628 -16.62 -17.97 -3.71
N ALA A 629 -15.74 -17.19 -4.35
CA ALA A 629 -16.11 -16.02 -5.15
C ALA A 629 -17.05 -16.41 -6.32
N ILE A 630 -18.28 -15.89 -6.35
CA ILE A 630 -19.36 -16.36 -7.25
C ILE A 630 -19.55 -15.46 -8.48
N SER A 631 -19.62 -16.08 -9.68
CA SER A 631 -20.05 -15.40 -10.91
C SER A 631 -21.56 -15.20 -10.97
N ILE A 632 -22.04 -14.22 -11.77
CA ILE A 632 -23.48 -13.90 -11.94
C ILE A 632 -24.34 -15.12 -12.33
N ASN A 633 -23.70 -16.18 -12.84
CA ASN A 633 -24.32 -17.43 -13.26
C ASN A 633 -24.48 -18.49 -12.15
N SER A 634 -24.03 -18.27 -10.91
CA SER A 634 -24.10 -19.31 -9.86
C SER A 634 -22.87 -20.22 -9.83
N ILE A 635 -21.72 -19.74 -10.33
CA ILE A 635 -20.52 -20.56 -10.50
C ILE A 635 -19.40 -20.00 -9.61
N PRO A 636 -18.90 -20.76 -8.60
CA PRO A 636 -17.77 -20.35 -7.78
C PRO A 636 -16.45 -20.43 -8.57
N LEU A 637 -15.47 -19.59 -8.19
CA LEU A 637 -14.09 -19.59 -8.69
C LEU A 637 -13.41 -20.97 -8.58
N GLY A 638 -13.77 -21.75 -7.56
CA GLY A 638 -13.49 -23.19 -7.45
C GLY A 638 -12.12 -23.55 -6.87
N GLU A 639 -11.11 -22.71 -7.09
CA GLU A 639 -9.81 -22.73 -6.41
C GLU A 639 -9.42 -21.29 -6.02
N ASP A 640 -8.70 -21.12 -4.91
CA ASP A 640 -8.26 -19.79 -4.44
C ASP A 640 -7.27 -19.18 -5.45
N TYR A 641 -7.58 -18.01 -6.01
CA TYR A 641 -6.62 -17.26 -6.81
C TYR A 641 -5.78 -16.37 -5.91
N THR A 642 -4.46 -16.55 -5.91
CA THR A 642 -3.54 -15.75 -5.11
C THR A 642 -2.44 -15.18 -5.99
N PHE A 643 -2.16 -13.89 -5.81
CA PHE A 643 -0.98 -13.22 -6.38
C PHE A 643 -0.25 -12.43 -5.29
N ILE A 644 1.04 -12.19 -5.50
CA ILE A 644 1.90 -11.43 -4.58
C ILE A 644 2.51 -10.29 -5.38
N PHE A 645 2.47 -9.08 -4.83
CA PHE A 645 3.26 -7.96 -5.33
C PHE A 645 4.01 -7.29 -4.18
N PHE A 646 5.03 -6.53 -4.54
CA PHE A 646 5.92 -5.85 -3.60
C PHE A 646 5.95 -4.35 -3.91
N THR A 647 5.56 -3.56 -2.92
CA THR A 647 5.60 -2.09 -2.97
C THR A 647 7.04 -1.62 -2.95
N GLY A 648 7.47 -1.07 -4.09
CA GLY A 648 8.89 -0.95 -4.39
C GLY A 648 9.66 -0.01 -3.48
N ILE A 649 10.96 -0.28 -3.32
CA ILE A 649 11.87 0.53 -2.52
C ILE A 649 12.30 1.79 -3.29
N HIS A 650 11.34 2.67 -3.61
CA HIS A 650 11.62 4.07 -3.97
C HIS A 650 11.99 4.90 -2.73
N GLY A 651 12.97 4.40 -1.99
CA GLY A 651 13.56 5.06 -0.82
C GLY A 651 12.60 5.27 0.34
N GLY A 652 12.31 4.21 1.09
CA GLY A 652 12.25 4.36 2.55
C GLY A 652 13.59 4.92 3.07
N PRO A 653 13.65 5.39 4.33
CA PRO A 653 14.93 5.58 4.99
C PRO A 653 15.74 4.28 4.95
N HIS A 654 17.05 4.40 4.81
CA HIS A 654 17.98 3.29 5.03
C HIS A 654 19.32 3.83 5.56
N ILE A 655 20.03 2.98 6.29
CA ILE A 655 21.35 3.30 6.83
C ILE A 655 22.37 3.24 5.67
N LEU A 656 23.06 4.35 5.43
CA LEU A 656 24.18 4.44 4.50
C LEU A 656 25.46 3.82 5.10
N SER A 657 25.69 4.04 6.39
CA SER A 657 26.83 3.51 7.14
C SER A 657 26.63 3.64 8.66
N THR A 658 27.49 2.97 9.42
CA THR A 658 27.66 3.19 10.87
C THR A 658 29.12 3.42 11.21
N MET A 659 29.36 4.08 12.33
CA MET A 659 30.68 4.24 12.96
C MET A 659 30.50 3.92 14.45
N PRO A 660 31.03 2.80 15.00
CA PRO A 660 31.74 1.71 14.32
C PRO A 660 30.96 1.05 13.18
N THR A 661 31.68 0.53 12.18
CA THR A 661 31.10 -0.34 11.14
C THR A 661 30.70 -1.69 11.74
N ASP A 662 29.69 -2.36 11.19
CA ASP A 662 29.27 -3.69 11.69
C ASP A 662 30.41 -4.73 11.69
N GLY A 663 30.46 -5.54 12.75
CA GLY A 663 31.46 -6.57 13.00
C GLY A 663 32.84 -6.03 13.43
N GLN A 664 33.01 -4.72 13.60
CA GLN A 664 34.30 -4.11 13.90
C GLN A 664 34.77 -4.43 15.32
N VAL A 665 36.06 -4.70 15.49
CA VAL A 665 36.68 -5.07 16.77
C VAL A 665 37.73 -4.04 17.18
N GLY A 666 38.11 -4.04 18.46
CA GLY A 666 39.17 -3.15 18.97
C GLY A 666 38.70 -1.71 19.24
N ILE A 667 37.40 -1.46 19.38
CA ILE A 667 36.84 -0.11 19.54
C ILE A 667 37.30 0.51 20.88
N PRO A 668 38.07 1.61 20.89
CA PRO A 668 38.55 2.22 22.12
C PRO A 668 37.43 2.95 22.89
N SER A 669 37.60 3.08 24.21
CA SER A 669 36.70 3.89 25.04
C SER A 669 36.68 5.35 24.56
N GLY A 670 35.49 5.87 24.24
CA GLY A 670 35.30 7.22 23.70
C GLY A 670 35.32 7.32 22.17
N TYR A 671 35.40 6.20 21.45
CA TYR A 671 35.08 6.17 20.01
C TYR A 671 33.59 6.53 19.80
N PRO A 672 33.24 7.41 18.84
CA PRO A 672 31.84 7.79 18.60
C PRO A 672 31.02 6.59 18.13
N ILE A 673 29.74 6.53 18.56
CA ILE A 673 28.76 5.55 18.08
C ILE A 673 27.70 6.34 17.30
N GLN A 674 27.70 6.20 15.98
CA GLN A 674 26.87 6.99 15.07
C GLN A 674 26.28 6.15 13.93
N VAL A 675 25.07 6.49 13.53
CA VAL A 675 24.30 5.87 12.44
C VAL A 675 23.94 6.95 11.42
N PHE A 676 24.30 6.72 10.15
CA PHE A 676 24.13 7.66 9.05
C PHE A 676 22.99 7.21 8.14
N PHE A 677 21.91 7.97 8.07
CA PHE A 677 20.74 7.67 7.22
C PHE A 677 20.83 8.35 5.85
N ASN A 678 20.10 7.85 4.86
CA ASN A 678 19.99 8.48 3.53
C ASN A 678 19.01 9.66 3.47
N ARG A 679 18.23 9.89 4.54
CA ARG A 679 17.24 10.97 4.70
C ARG A 679 17.02 11.26 6.17
N SER A 680 16.48 12.45 6.45
CA SER A 680 15.98 12.87 7.77
C SER A 680 15.03 11.84 8.38
N MET A 681 15.34 11.40 9.59
CA MET A 681 14.51 10.53 10.39
C MET A 681 13.46 11.29 11.20
N ASP A 682 12.49 10.58 11.76
CA ASP A 682 11.71 11.04 12.91
C ASP A 682 12.43 10.58 14.18
N PRO A 683 13.03 11.50 14.98
CA PRO A 683 13.79 11.15 16.18
C PRO A 683 13.05 10.26 17.17
N ASP A 684 11.80 10.62 17.52
CA ASP A 684 11.00 9.89 18.50
C ASP A 684 10.75 8.44 18.02
N SER A 685 10.47 8.28 16.72
CA SER A 685 10.19 6.97 16.06
C SER A 685 11.42 6.07 15.92
N VAL A 686 12.63 6.63 15.89
CA VAL A 686 13.87 5.86 15.97
C VAL A 686 14.25 5.54 17.41
N GLU A 687 14.02 6.45 18.35
CA GLU A 687 14.37 6.27 19.77
C GLU A 687 13.49 5.23 20.46
N ASP A 688 12.17 5.22 20.24
CA ASP A 688 11.25 4.18 20.71
C ASP A 688 11.54 2.78 20.12
N ALA A 689 12.33 2.72 19.04
CA ALA A 689 12.65 1.52 18.28
C ALA A 689 14.13 1.07 18.41
N LEU A 690 14.96 1.84 19.11
CA LEU A 690 16.37 1.57 19.32
C LEU A 690 16.56 0.65 20.53
N SER A 691 17.35 -0.41 20.37
CA SER A 691 17.72 -1.31 21.46
C SER A 691 19.18 -1.75 21.39
N VAL A 692 19.75 -2.08 22.55
CA VAL A 692 21.17 -2.41 22.72
C VAL A 692 21.34 -3.70 23.52
N THR A 693 22.34 -4.51 23.20
CA THR A 693 22.67 -5.75 23.92
C THR A 693 24.19 -5.98 23.93
N PRO A 694 24.85 -6.11 25.11
CA PRO A 694 24.31 -5.94 26.46
C PRO A 694 23.64 -4.59 26.71
N ASP A 695 22.68 -4.59 27.64
CA ASP A 695 21.94 -3.39 28.07
C ASP A 695 22.87 -2.38 28.76
N ILE A 696 22.72 -1.10 28.44
CA ILE A 696 23.54 0.03 28.93
C ILE A 696 22.68 1.30 29.01
N GLU A 697 22.98 2.20 29.95
CA GLU A 697 22.38 3.55 29.92
C GLU A 697 23.07 4.39 28.82
N TYR A 698 22.28 4.95 27.90
CA TYR A 698 22.75 5.84 26.83
C TYR A 698 21.88 7.09 26.72
N LYS A 699 22.36 8.06 25.93
CA LYS A 699 21.57 9.18 25.41
C LYS A 699 21.74 9.26 23.90
N THR A 700 20.73 9.77 23.23
CA THR A 700 20.75 10.05 21.80
C THR A 700 20.97 11.54 21.54
N LYS A 701 21.51 11.84 20.36
CA LYS A 701 21.50 13.18 19.76
C LYS A 701 21.33 13.06 18.26
N TRP A 702 20.78 14.11 17.67
CA TRP A 702 20.57 14.20 16.23
C TRP A 702 21.30 15.40 15.66
N TYR A 703 21.94 15.19 14.52
CA TYR A 703 22.68 16.20 13.77
C TYR A 703 22.26 16.17 12.30
N GLU A 704 22.68 17.18 11.54
CA GLU A 704 22.60 17.19 10.07
C GLU A 704 21.16 17.04 9.56
N ALA A 705 20.22 17.83 10.10
CA ALA A 705 18.78 17.73 9.81
C ALA A 705 18.17 16.32 10.04
N ASP A 706 18.59 15.68 11.13
CA ASP A 706 18.17 14.34 11.57
C ASP A 706 18.61 13.19 10.64
N PHE A 707 19.72 13.38 9.90
CA PHE A 707 20.37 12.32 9.10
C PHE A 707 21.40 11.52 9.91
N VAL A 708 21.88 12.05 11.04
CA VAL A 708 22.90 11.40 11.87
C VAL A 708 22.40 11.27 13.29
N LEU A 709 22.22 10.02 13.73
CA LEU A 709 21.99 9.65 15.11
C LEU A 709 23.34 9.37 15.79
N GLU A 710 23.66 10.09 16.86
CA GLU A 710 24.73 9.77 17.79
C GLU A 710 24.17 9.12 19.07
N ILE A 711 24.86 8.10 19.56
CA ILE A 711 24.53 7.38 20.79
C ILE A 711 25.69 7.54 21.77
N GLU A 712 25.44 8.19 22.91
CA GLU A 712 26.40 8.43 23.98
C GLU A 712 26.15 7.46 25.16
N PRO A 713 26.98 6.42 25.38
CA PRO A 713 26.96 5.65 26.62
C PRO A 713 27.23 6.54 27.83
N GLN A 714 26.43 6.40 28.88
CA GLN A 714 26.55 7.18 30.12
C GLN A 714 27.56 6.56 31.12
N GLU A 715 27.93 5.29 30.92
CA GLU A 715 29.00 4.59 31.62
C GLU A 715 30.09 4.12 30.63
N GLN A 716 31.30 3.86 31.14
CA GLN A 716 32.40 3.32 30.32
C GLN A 716 32.05 1.88 29.89
N LEU A 717 32.01 1.64 28.57
CA LEU A 717 31.77 0.31 28.02
C LEU A 717 32.83 -0.69 28.51
N VAL A 718 32.37 -1.88 28.93
CA VAL A 718 33.24 -2.98 29.38
C VAL A 718 34.24 -3.36 28.27
N PRO A 719 35.55 -3.52 28.55
CA PRO A 719 36.55 -4.00 27.60
C PRO A 719 36.23 -5.37 26.99
N ASN A 720 36.77 -5.65 25.80
CA ASN A 720 36.67 -6.94 25.09
C ASN A 720 35.23 -7.53 25.07
N THR A 721 34.23 -6.67 24.89
CA THR A 721 32.80 -7.00 24.97
C THR A 721 32.11 -6.57 23.68
N THR A 722 31.36 -7.49 23.08
CA THR A 722 30.58 -7.22 21.88
C THR A 722 29.24 -6.58 22.24
N TYR A 723 28.99 -5.36 21.77
CA TYR A 723 27.70 -4.70 21.82
C TYR A 723 27.02 -4.81 20.45
N THR A 724 25.71 -5.08 20.47
CA THR A 724 24.84 -5.14 19.29
C THR A 724 23.74 -4.12 19.46
N PHE A 725 23.51 -3.33 18.42
CA PHE A 725 22.48 -2.31 18.31
C PHE A 725 21.45 -2.76 17.27
N GLU A 726 20.18 -2.51 17.55
CA GLU A 726 19.07 -2.73 16.61
C GLU A 726 18.19 -1.49 16.54
N ILE A 727 17.86 -1.07 15.32
CA ILE A 727 16.82 -0.07 15.02
C ILE A 727 15.69 -0.84 14.33
N GLY A 728 14.47 -0.78 14.89
CA GLY A 728 13.32 -1.50 14.36
C GLY A 728 12.87 -1.03 12.97
N GLY A 729 12.43 -1.96 12.12
CA GLY A 729 11.92 -1.67 10.77
C GLY A 729 10.71 -0.72 10.72
N GLN A 730 10.00 -0.57 11.85
CA GLN A 730 8.89 0.35 12.01
C GLN A 730 9.29 1.84 12.14
N SER A 731 10.57 2.15 12.39
CA SER A 731 11.03 3.54 12.53
C SER A 731 10.82 4.34 11.25
N THR A 732 10.30 5.55 11.38
CA THR A 732 9.91 6.40 10.23
C THR A 732 10.90 7.52 9.92
N SER A 733 10.89 7.96 8.66
CA SER A 733 11.44 9.27 8.27
C SER A 733 10.60 10.41 8.83
N SER A 734 11.11 11.64 8.77
CA SER A 734 10.33 12.87 9.04
C SER A 734 9.14 13.08 8.09
N HIS A 735 9.01 12.24 7.05
CA HIS A 735 7.90 12.18 6.10
C HIS A 735 7.10 10.86 6.26
N SER A 736 7.12 10.26 7.45
CA SER A 736 6.36 9.05 7.83
C SER A 736 6.63 7.80 6.98
N ARG A 737 7.78 7.70 6.28
CA ARG A 737 8.15 6.48 5.54
C ARG A 737 8.90 5.50 6.46
N PRO A 738 8.48 4.24 6.62
CA PRO A 738 9.16 3.28 7.48
C PRO A 738 10.50 2.80 6.89
N LEU A 739 11.40 2.36 7.78
CA LEU A 739 12.68 1.71 7.46
C LEU A 739 12.49 0.33 6.77
N GLY A 740 11.32 -0.28 6.94
CA GLY A 740 10.93 -1.57 6.36
C GLY A 740 11.52 -2.73 7.15
N GLN A 741 12.84 -2.90 7.07
CA GLN A 741 13.58 -3.98 7.73
C GLN A 741 14.41 -3.45 8.90
N SER A 742 14.36 -4.14 10.05
CA SER A 742 15.16 -3.77 11.22
C SER A 742 16.66 -3.83 10.90
N TYR A 743 17.35 -2.71 11.08
CA TYR A 743 18.79 -2.63 10.89
C TYR A 743 19.52 -3.05 12.16
N ARG A 744 20.52 -3.93 12.02
CA ARG A 744 21.39 -4.36 13.12
C ARG A 744 22.85 -4.06 12.78
N PHE A 745 23.59 -3.56 13.77
CA PHE A 745 25.06 -3.50 13.70
C PHE A 745 25.67 -3.87 15.04
N SER A 746 26.92 -4.32 15.02
CA SER A 746 27.63 -4.82 16.18
C SER A 746 29.09 -4.37 16.18
N PHE A 747 29.67 -4.20 17.36
CA PHE A 747 31.10 -3.96 17.51
C PHE A 747 31.64 -4.53 18.82
N THR A 748 32.94 -4.80 18.88
CA THR A 748 33.63 -5.30 20.08
C THR A 748 34.64 -4.28 20.58
N THR A 749 34.52 -3.91 21.86
CA THR A 749 35.45 -2.98 22.52
C THR A 749 36.88 -3.50 22.57
N LEU A 750 37.82 -2.58 22.71
CA LEU A 750 39.25 -2.85 22.85
C LEU A 750 39.52 -3.66 24.14
N ASP A 751 40.49 -4.57 24.07
CA ASP A 751 41.10 -5.25 25.23
C ASP A 751 42.17 -4.31 25.80
N GLU A 752 42.21 -4.05 27.12
CA GLU A 752 43.08 -3.03 27.74
C GLU A 752 44.58 -3.40 27.70
#